data_AF-A0A0M4R2V9-F1
#
_entry.id   AF-A0A0M4R2V9-F1
#
_cell.length_a   1.000
_cell.length_b   1.000
_cell.length_c   1.000
_cell.angle_alpha   90.00
_cell.angle_beta   90.00
_cell.angle_gamma   90.00
#
_symmetry.space_group_name_H-M   'P 1'
#
loop_
_entity.id
_entity.type
_entity.pdbx_description
1 polymer ?
#
loop_
_entity_poly.entity_id
_entity_poly.type
_entity_poly.pdbx_seq_one_letter_code
_entity_poly.pdbx_strand_id
1 'polypeptide(L)'
;MALKKSDLYSSLWSSADELRGSMDASQYKDYVLTLLFVKYVSDKAKADPYALIDVPDDGSFDYLVTLKGKSDVGEKVNVAIRKLAEANDLQGVINNADFDDPTKLGSGKDLQDKVSNLIGIFQDMDFTGSKAEGDDLLGDAYEYLMRHFATQSGKSKGQFYTPAEVSRVMAQLLQIPAGTPKSTTVYDPTCGSGSLLIKVADAAPNGLTIYGQENDNATWALARMNMILHGNETHEIVQGNTLADPKFRDGDRLATFDYLVANPPFSWKTWKNGFDETYDRFEGYAWPPDKNGDYAFLLHMVKSLKSTGRGVVVLPHGVLFRGNTEATIRTALIKRGLIKAIVGLPPNLFYGTGIPACLIVLEKRDSSSRTGIFMIDASKGFEKDGPKNRLRPRDMHKIVDSFMNQKEIDRYSRMVPLAEISDVKNDYNLNIPRYIDSSAPEDIQDLHAHLRGGIPNRDLEALQPYWDAFPSLRAGLFRPLRDGYSQLTVDKADVQGKVTDSNEYQAFAKGTADIVDAWWADKRKLFVDITSSTSAANLIHDVSEALLEAFRPRPLIDEYGVYEQLMSYWNASMHDDVALIVSEGWDGAAKPRPARTWKDKNNKPKYEDAHIVTGSRATAKRWVMDLVPPEYVISRFFPKEKAALAQLIVEQEIASQALEEYIDEHAVEDGLIWEAVENDKITRSLAAARLRVAKREGADADEVQGLQQVIKLYDAGAAAKKAVKEATAKLDNQALQQYAKLTPDDIRALVIDDKWGGTVRSRIEAESAALVQSLVARLQVLGKRYESTVGELVEQAEEFSMKVSLHLAAMGVKP
;
A
#
# COMPACT_ATOMS: atom_id res chain seq x y z
N MET A 1 3.94 12.52 24.56
CA MET A 1 4.71 11.49 23.83
C MET A 1 4.34 11.67 22.37
N ALA A 2 5.30 11.61 21.43
CA ALA A 2 4.97 11.78 20.02
C ALA A 2 3.96 10.70 19.60
N LEU A 3 2.87 11.12 18.99
CA LEU A 3 1.80 10.24 18.59
C LEU A 3 2.23 9.54 17.29
N LYS A 4 2.27 8.21 17.25
CA LYS A 4 2.57 7.48 16.01
C LYS A 4 1.33 7.39 15.13
N LYS A 5 1.55 7.24 13.83
CA LYS A 5 0.47 7.02 12.84
C LYS A 5 -0.36 5.79 13.19
N SER A 6 0.30 4.69 13.55
CA SER A 6 -0.35 3.45 14.00
C SER A 6 -1.15 3.60 15.29
N ASP A 7 -0.66 4.40 16.24
CA ASP A 7 -1.35 4.68 17.51
C ASP A 7 -2.62 5.51 17.28
N LEU A 8 -2.51 6.54 16.44
CA LEU A 8 -3.65 7.36 16.03
C LEU A 8 -4.74 6.48 15.41
N TYR A 9 -4.35 5.61 14.48
CA TYR A 9 -5.28 4.72 13.78
C TYR A 9 -5.97 3.75 14.73
N SER A 10 -5.23 3.18 15.69
CA SER A 10 -5.79 2.29 16.70
C SER A 10 -6.80 3.00 17.60
N SER A 11 -6.49 4.22 18.03
CA SER A 11 -7.41 5.02 18.86
C SER A 11 -8.66 5.44 18.09
N LEU A 12 -8.53 5.87 16.83
CA LEU A 12 -9.66 6.17 15.96
C LEU A 12 -10.53 4.94 15.70
N TRP A 13 -9.92 3.77 15.56
CA TRP A 13 -10.63 2.50 15.44
C TRP A 13 -11.42 2.15 16.70
N SER A 14 -10.83 2.41 17.88
CA SER A 14 -11.50 2.21 19.16
C SER A 14 -12.74 3.09 19.28
N SER A 15 -12.70 4.34 18.79
CA SER A 15 -13.89 5.21 18.71
C SER A 15 -14.98 4.64 17.80
N ALA A 16 -14.59 4.06 16.66
CA ALA A 16 -15.54 3.42 15.75
C ALA A 16 -16.18 2.17 16.38
N ASP A 17 -15.43 1.38 17.14
CA ASP A 17 -15.94 0.19 17.83
C ASP A 17 -16.96 0.54 18.92
N GLU A 18 -16.81 1.67 19.62
CA GLU A 18 -17.77 2.15 20.63
C GLU A 18 -19.14 2.50 20.01
N LEU A 19 -19.14 2.99 18.78
CA LEU A 19 -20.35 3.36 18.04
C LEU A 19 -20.92 2.22 17.19
N ARG A 20 -20.16 1.13 17.01
CA ARG A 20 -20.55 0.01 16.16
C ARG A 20 -21.66 -0.81 16.83
N GLY A 21 -22.74 -1.05 16.08
CA GLY A 21 -23.88 -1.87 16.52
C GLY A 21 -25.19 -1.09 16.65
N SER A 22 -25.14 0.21 16.98
CA SER A 22 -26.31 1.09 16.98
C SER A 22 -26.43 1.95 15.71
N MET A 23 -25.36 2.08 14.93
CA MET A 23 -25.37 2.83 13.66
C MET A 23 -24.39 2.24 12.63
N ASP A 24 -24.59 2.57 11.35
CA ASP A 24 -23.71 2.14 10.26
C ASP A 24 -22.49 3.07 10.06
N ALA A 25 -21.53 2.64 9.25
CA ALA A 25 -20.30 3.39 8.97
C ALA A 25 -20.52 4.75 8.31
N SER A 26 -21.62 4.93 7.59
CA SER A 26 -21.96 6.22 7.00
C SER A 26 -22.53 7.21 8.02
N GLN A 27 -22.92 6.74 9.21
CA GLN A 27 -23.47 7.57 10.28
C GLN A 27 -22.44 7.86 11.38
N TYR A 28 -21.74 6.84 11.92
CA TYR A 28 -20.78 7.09 13.00
C TYR A 28 -19.56 7.92 12.57
N LYS A 29 -19.27 7.98 11.26
CA LYS A 29 -18.19 8.82 10.73
C LYS A 29 -18.35 10.29 11.15
N ASP A 30 -19.57 10.80 11.17
CA ASP A 30 -19.81 12.23 11.42
C ASP A 30 -19.46 12.58 12.87
N TYR A 31 -19.74 11.67 13.81
CA TYR A 31 -19.40 11.81 15.24
C TYR A 31 -17.88 11.75 15.48
N VAL A 32 -17.22 10.74 14.91
CA VAL A 32 -15.77 10.52 15.08
C VAL A 32 -14.97 11.68 14.48
N LEU A 33 -15.32 12.10 13.25
CA LEU A 33 -14.61 13.18 12.55
C LEU A 33 -14.86 14.55 13.20
N THR A 34 -16.07 14.79 13.73
CA THR A 34 -16.37 16.02 14.48
C THR A 34 -15.55 16.11 15.77
N LEU A 35 -15.51 15.06 16.59
CA LEU A 35 -14.71 15.09 17.83
C LEU A 35 -13.21 15.22 17.55
N LEU A 36 -12.72 14.55 16.51
CA LEU A 36 -11.33 14.70 16.07
C LEU A 36 -11.01 16.15 15.67
N PHE A 37 -11.91 16.77 14.90
CA PHE A 37 -11.78 18.17 14.49
C PHE A 37 -11.77 19.11 15.70
N VAL A 38 -12.73 18.98 16.61
CA VAL A 38 -12.83 19.81 17.83
C VAL A 38 -11.58 19.64 18.70
N LYS A 39 -11.09 18.41 18.87
CA LYS A 39 -9.85 18.13 19.61
C LYS A 39 -8.66 18.86 18.99
N TYR A 40 -8.49 18.74 17.68
CA TYR A 40 -7.39 19.36 16.97
C TYR A 40 -7.39 20.88 17.08
N VAL A 41 -8.50 21.54 16.71
CA VAL A 41 -8.54 23.01 16.74
C VAL A 41 -8.38 23.54 18.15
N SER A 42 -8.88 22.82 19.16
CA SER A 42 -8.69 23.17 20.57
C SER A 42 -7.23 23.07 21.01
N ASP A 43 -6.52 22.02 20.62
CA ASP A 43 -5.10 21.86 20.92
C ASP A 43 -4.24 22.88 20.15
N LYS A 44 -4.56 23.11 18.87
CA LYS A 44 -3.87 24.10 18.03
C LYS A 44 -4.02 25.51 18.60
N ALA A 45 -5.22 25.89 19.04
CA ALA A 45 -5.45 27.19 19.68
C ALA A 45 -4.69 27.36 21.00
N LYS A 46 -4.47 26.27 21.76
CA LYS A 46 -3.62 26.32 22.97
C LYS A 46 -2.14 26.47 22.63
N ALA A 47 -1.68 25.81 21.57
CA ALA A 47 -0.28 25.79 21.17
C ALA A 47 0.12 27.05 20.37
N ASP A 48 -0.81 27.64 19.63
CA ASP A 48 -0.60 28.81 18.78
C ASP A 48 -1.61 29.93 19.08
N PRO A 49 -1.18 31.02 19.74
CA PRO A 49 -2.01 32.20 19.97
C PRO A 49 -2.52 32.90 18.70
N TYR A 50 -1.96 32.57 17.54
CA TYR A 50 -2.35 33.11 16.22
C TYR A 50 -3.15 32.12 15.37
N ALA A 51 -3.68 31.05 15.97
CA ALA A 51 -4.57 30.13 15.27
C ALA A 51 -5.74 30.88 14.61
N LEU A 52 -6.06 30.54 13.36
CA LEU A 52 -7.14 31.19 12.59
C LEU A 52 -8.53 30.76 13.04
N ILE A 53 -8.64 29.67 13.81
CA ILE A 53 -9.89 29.17 14.38
C ILE A 53 -10.01 29.71 15.80
N ASP A 54 -11.05 30.48 16.07
CA ASP A 54 -11.42 30.98 17.39
C ASP A 54 -12.07 29.85 18.21
N VAL A 55 -11.49 29.48 19.34
CA VAL A 55 -12.02 28.40 20.19
C VAL A 55 -12.51 29.01 21.51
N PRO A 56 -13.83 29.24 21.66
CA PRO A 56 -14.40 29.69 22.93
C PRO A 56 -14.09 28.71 24.06
N ASP A 57 -13.86 29.20 25.28
CA ASP A 57 -13.58 28.34 26.45
C ASP A 57 -14.64 27.25 26.63
N ASP A 58 -15.92 27.60 26.44
CA ASP A 58 -17.08 26.70 26.52
C ASP A 58 -17.47 26.00 25.20
N GLY A 59 -16.61 26.14 24.18
CA GLY A 59 -16.62 25.38 22.92
C GLY A 59 -15.38 24.49 22.74
N SER A 60 -14.44 24.54 23.69
CA SER A 60 -13.18 23.80 23.65
C SER A 60 -13.34 22.31 23.96
N PHE A 61 -12.40 21.49 23.49
CA PHE A 61 -12.36 20.08 23.85
C PHE A 61 -12.15 19.85 25.35
N ASP A 62 -11.38 20.72 26.03
CA ASP A 62 -11.21 20.64 27.49
C ASP A 62 -12.54 20.81 28.21
N TYR A 63 -13.39 21.72 27.72
CA TYR A 63 -14.74 21.84 28.23
C TYR A 63 -15.54 20.56 28.04
N LEU A 64 -15.46 19.91 26.87
CA LEU A 64 -16.12 18.61 26.63
C LEU A 64 -15.67 17.54 27.64
N VAL A 65 -14.38 17.50 27.99
CA VAL A 65 -13.85 16.58 29.01
C VAL A 65 -14.53 16.80 30.36
N THR A 66 -14.82 18.05 30.74
CA THR A 66 -15.55 18.35 31.99
C THR A 66 -17.01 17.87 31.99
N LEU A 67 -17.57 17.50 30.83
CA LEU A 67 -18.94 17.03 30.69
C LEU A 67 -19.11 15.53 30.93
N LYS A 68 -18.00 14.76 30.92
CA LYS A 68 -18.02 13.30 31.11
C LYS A 68 -18.78 12.92 32.39
N GLY A 69 -19.68 11.96 32.29
CA GLY A 69 -20.49 11.47 33.40
C GLY A 69 -21.63 12.40 33.84
N LYS A 70 -21.92 13.51 33.13
CA LYS A 70 -23.14 14.32 33.35
C LYS A 70 -24.34 13.65 32.67
N SER A 71 -25.54 13.78 33.25
CA SER A 71 -26.75 13.15 32.71
C SER A 71 -27.24 13.79 31.42
N ASP A 72 -26.85 15.04 31.17
CA ASP A 72 -27.16 15.86 30.00
C ASP A 72 -25.92 16.07 29.10
N VAL A 73 -25.00 15.11 29.09
CA VAL A 73 -23.73 15.21 28.35
C VAL A 73 -23.94 15.41 26.85
N GLY A 74 -24.90 14.72 26.23
CA GLY A 74 -25.19 14.82 24.79
C GLY A 74 -25.58 16.24 24.37
N GLU A 75 -26.61 16.79 25.00
CA GLU A 75 -27.05 18.17 24.74
C GLU A 75 -25.95 19.20 25.02
N LYS A 76 -25.18 19.06 26.10
CA LYS A 76 -24.08 20.00 26.41
C LYS A 76 -22.95 19.94 25.38
N VAL A 77 -22.65 18.76 24.85
CA VAL A 77 -21.68 18.60 23.75
C VAL A 77 -22.21 19.29 22.48
N ASN A 78 -23.48 19.08 22.13
CA ASN A 78 -24.12 19.76 20.99
C ASN A 78 -24.03 21.29 21.11
N VAL A 79 -24.33 21.84 22.29
CA VAL A 79 -24.24 23.28 22.56
C VAL A 79 -22.81 23.80 22.42
N ALA A 80 -21.82 23.10 22.98
CA ALA A 80 -20.41 23.49 22.90
C ALA A 80 -19.91 23.51 21.45
N ILE A 81 -20.21 22.46 20.67
CA ILE A 81 -19.83 22.37 19.25
C ILE A 81 -20.52 23.46 18.44
N ARG A 82 -21.78 23.79 18.75
CA ARG A 82 -22.50 24.88 18.09
C ARG A 82 -21.83 26.23 18.32
N LYS A 83 -21.39 26.53 19.54
CA LYS A 83 -20.67 27.79 19.85
C LYS A 83 -19.36 27.89 19.07
N LEU A 84 -18.59 26.81 19.03
CA LEU A 84 -17.38 26.74 18.21
C LEU A 84 -17.71 26.96 16.73
N ALA A 85 -18.81 26.39 16.24
CA ALA A 85 -19.23 26.55 14.86
C ALA A 85 -19.70 27.97 14.52
N GLU A 86 -20.43 28.65 15.43
CA GLU A 86 -20.88 30.04 15.28
C GLU A 86 -19.70 31.02 15.22
N ALA A 87 -18.67 30.81 16.03
CA ALA A 87 -17.49 31.67 16.08
C ALA A 87 -16.66 31.66 14.78
N ASN A 88 -16.78 30.59 13.96
CA ASN A 88 -15.86 30.33 12.83
C ASN A 88 -16.54 30.14 11.47
N ASP A 89 -17.83 30.48 11.34
CA ASP A 89 -18.60 30.19 10.11
C ASP A 89 -18.56 28.69 9.70
N LEU A 90 -18.63 27.81 10.70
CA LEU A 90 -18.65 26.35 10.54
C LEU A 90 -20.03 25.75 10.84
N GLN A 91 -21.07 26.58 10.79
CA GLN A 91 -22.47 26.12 10.87
C GLN A 91 -22.81 25.21 9.69
N GLY A 92 -23.43 24.07 9.97
CA GLY A 92 -23.67 23.00 8.99
C GLY A 92 -22.42 22.25 8.56
N VAL A 93 -21.25 22.55 9.16
CA VAL A 93 -19.98 21.84 8.92
C VAL A 93 -19.68 20.87 10.04
N ILE A 94 -19.55 21.39 11.27
CA ILE A 94 -19.12 20.59 12.44
C ILE A 94 -20.26 20.24 13.40
N ASN A 95 -21.45 20.82 13.24
CA ASN A 95 -22.60 20.60 14.11
C ASN A 95 -23.73 19.75 13.48
N ASN A 96 -23.37 18.89 12.53
CA ASN A 96 -24.31 17.96 11.89
C ASN A 96 -24.58 16.69 12.72
N ALA A 97 -23.60 16.28 13.54
CA ALA A 97 -23.73 15.13 14.42
C ALA A 97 -24.51 15.50 15.68
N ASP A 98 -25.55 14.73 16.00
CA ASP A 98 -26.38 14.95 17.20
C ASP A 98 -25.97 13.98 18.32
N PHE A 99 -25.27 14.50 19.32
CA PHE A 99 -24.76 13.75 20.48
C PHE A 99 -25.85 13.45 21.53
N ASP A 100 -27.08 13.92 21.33
CA ASP A 100 -28.24 13.62 22.18
C ASP A 100 -29.27 12.70 21.49
N ASP A 101 -28.95 12.16 20.30
CA ASP A 101 -29.87 11.32 19.50
C ASP A 101 -30.09 9.94 20.14
N PRO A 102 -31.29 9.68 20.73
CA PRO A 102 -31.52 8.44 21.46
C PRO A 102 -31.66 7.22 20.56
N THR A 103 -31.92 7.43 19.27
CA THR A 103 -32.05 6.34 18.29
C THR A 103 -30.70 5.78 17.89
N LYS A 104 -29.64 6.59 17.99
CA LYS A 104 -28.27 6.24 17.60
C LYS A 104 -27.37 5.95 18.80
N LEU A 105 -27.49 6.74 19.87
CA LEU A 105 -26.59 6.68 21.02
C LEU A 105 -27.22 5.99 22.23
N GLY A 106 -28.47 5.55 22.14
CA GLY A 106 -29.20 4.96 23.27
C GLY A 106 -29.77 6.03 24.20
N SER A 107 -30.26 5.66 25.38
CA SER A 107 -30.91 6.61 26.29
C SER A 107 -30.45 6.45 27.74
N GLY A 108 -30.61 7.52 28.53
CA GLY A 108 -30.22 7.54 29.94
C GLY A 108 -28.74 7.21 30.13
N LYS A 109 -28.46 6.13 30.87
CA LYS A 109 -27.09 5.74 31.22
C LYS A 109 -26.27 5.27 30.01
N ASP A 110 -26.90 4.65 29.02
CA ASP A 110 -26.22 4.15 27.81
C ASP A 110 -25.65 5.32 26.98
N LEU A 111 -26.47 6.35 26.73
CA LEU A 111 -26.02 7.58 26.06
C LEU A 111 -24.92 8.28 26.84
N GLN A 112 -25.12 8.43 28.15
CA GLN A 112 -24.14 9.04 29.04
C GLN A 112 -22.77 8.33 28.93
N ASP A 113 -22.76 7.00 28.99
CA ASP A 113 -21.55 6.20 28.95
C ASP A 113 -20.88 6.29 27.57
N LYS A 114 -21.63 6.08 26.48
CA LYS A 114 -21.09 6.15 25.11
C LYS A 114 -20.45 7.50 24.80
N VAL A 115 -21.15 8.60 25.08
CA VAL A 115 -20.61 9.95 24.82
C VAL A 115 -19.40 10.23 25.71
N SER A 116 -19.43 9.81 26.98
CA SER A 116 -18.29 9.99 27.90
C SER A 116 -17.08 9.15 27.50
N ASN A 117 -17.29 7.92 27.03
CA ASN A 117 -16.25 7.02 26.53
C ASN A 117 -15.63 7.60 25.27
N LEU A 118 -16.44 8.08 24.32
CA LEU A 118 -15.95 8.74 23.11
C LEU A 118 -15.05 9.92 23.43
N ILE A 119 -15.49 10.85 24.29
CA ILE A 119 -14.66 11.98 24.72
C ILE A 119 -13.36 11.46 25.38
N GLY A 120 -13.45 10.39 26.17
CA GLY A 120 -12.29 9.74 26.79
C GLY A 120 -11.26 9.21 25.79
N ILE A 121 -11.69 8.61 24.68
CA ILE A 121 -10.78 8.08 23.66
C ILE A 121 -9.96 9.21 23.02
N PHE A 122 -10.59 10.36 22.74
CA PHE A 122 -9.90 11.52 22.15
C PHE A 122 -9.11 12.35 23.19
N GLN A 123 -9.44 12.25 24.47
CA GLN A 123 -8.72 12.95 25.55
C GLN A 123 -7.25 12.53 25.65
N ASP A 124 -6.95 11.26 25.36
CA ASP A 124 -5.60 10.71 25.44
C ASP A 124 -4.73 11.05 24.21
N MET A 125 -5.30 11.73 23.21
CA MET A 125 -4.57 12.25 22.05
C MET A 125 -4.03 13.66 22.35
N ASP A 126 -2.80 13.93 21.96
CA ASP A 126 -2.16 15.24 22.15
C ASP A 126 -1.65 15.77 20.80
N PHE A 127 -2.25 16.87 20.33
CA PHE A 127 -1.89 17.55 19.07
C PHE A 127 -1.15 18.87 19.31
N THR A 128 -0.60 19.08 20.51
CA THR A 128 0.15 20.32 20.83
C THR A 128 1.61 20.29 20.37
N GLY A 129 2.12 19.13 19.93
CA GLY A 129 3.52 18.92 19.53
C GLY A 129 3.83 19.20 18.04
N SER A 130 4.96 19.87 17.80
CA SER A 130 5.65 20.13 16.50
C SER A 130 4.78 20.56 15.31
N LYS A 131 4.82 21.87 15.01
CA LYS A 131 4.07 22.62 13.97
C LYS A 131 4.07 22.09 12.52
N ALA A 132 4.89 21.11 12.16
CA ALA A 132 4.98 20.59 10.79
C ALA A 132 4.51 19.13 10.71
N GLU A 133 5.06 18.24 11.53
CA GLU A 133 4.69 16.82 11.53
C GLU A 133 3.33 16.55 12.19
N GLY A 134 2.90 17.38 13.15
CA GLY A 134 1.61 17.21 13.84
C GLY A 134 0.39 17.48 12.95
N ASP A 135 0.49 18.49 12.09
CA ASP A 135 -0.55 18.85 11.11
C ASP A 135 -0.62 17.78 10.00
N ASP A 136 0.52 17.33 9.47
CA ASP A 136 0.59 16.26 8.46
C ASP A 136 0.08 14.91 8.97
N LEU A 137 0.45 14.52 10.19
CA LEU A 137 0.05 13.24 10.79
C LEU A 137 -1.46 13.15 11.00
N LEU A 138 -2.07 14.22 11.47
CA LEU A 138 -3.51 14.25 11.71
C LEU A 138 -4.30 14.29 10.40
N GLY A 139 -3.86 15.11 9.45
CA GLY A 139 -4.41 15.14 8.11
C GLY A 139 -4.42 13.74 7.48
N ASP A 140 -3.28 13.05 7.55
CA ASP A 140 -3.13 11.65 7.10
C ASP A 140 -4.10 10.69 7.80
N ALA A 141 -4.35 10.88 9.10
CA ALA A 141 -5.30 10.05 9.84
C ALA A 141 -6.75 10.33 9.51
N TYR A 142 -7.07 11.60 9.23
CA TYR A 142 -8.36 11.96 8.68
C TYR A 142 -8.56 11.30 7.32
N GLU A 143 -7.59 11.39 6.41
CA GLU A 143 -7.63 10.73 5.10
C GLU A 143 -7.73 9.21 5.21
N TYR A 144 -7.04 8.59 6.17
CA TYR A 144 -7.14 7.16 6.45
C TYR A 144 -8.57 6.77 6.86
N LEU A 145 -9.19 7.51 7.77
CA LEU A 145 -10.59 7.28 8.16
C LEU A 145 -11.54 7.46 6.99
N MET A 146 -11.35 8.52 6.20
CA MET A 146 -12.14 8.75 4.99
C MET A 146 -12.05 7.58 4.01
N ARG A 147 -10.84 7.07 3.74
CA ARG A 147 -10.62 5.87 2.92
C ARG A 147 -11.33 4.65 3.51
N HIS A 148 -11.26 4.46 4.82
CA HIS A 148 -11.92 3.36 5.51
C HIS A 148 -13.45 3.43 5.36
N PHE A 149 -14.03 4.61 5.57
CA PHE A 149 -15.47 4.83 5.39
C PHE A 149 -15.93 4.70 3.94
N ALA A 150 -15.12 5.15 2.98
CA ALA A 150 -15.37 4.92 1.56
C ALA A 150 -15.40 3.42 1.22
N THR A 151 -14.50 2.64 1.83
CA THR A 151 -14.44 1.18 1.65
C THR A 151 -15.64 0.47 2.28
N GLN A 152 -16.02 0.83 3.51
CA GLN A 152 -17.13 0.19 4.23
C GLN A 152 -18.52 0.57 3.71
N SER A 153 -18.69 1.80 3.24
CA SER A 153 -20.02 2.32 2.87
C SER A 153 -20.61 1.64 1.62
N GLY A 154 -19.79 1.05 0.74
CA GLY A 154 -20.24 0.30 -0.44
C GLY A 154 -21.12 1.08 -1.44
N LYS A 155 -21.41 2.35 -1.20
CA LYS A 155 -22.33 3.17 -2.00
C LYS A 155 -21.65 3.60 -3.30
N SER A 156 -22.34 3.33 -4.41
CA SER A 156 -21.84 3.37 -5.79
C SER A 156 -21.64 4.75 -6.43
N LYS A 157 -21.49 5.82 -5.64
CA LYS A 157 -21.28 7.16 -6.19
C LYS A 157 -19.81 7.53 -6.04
N GLY A 158 -19.05 7.44 -7.14
CA GLY A 158 -17.62 7.78 -7.21
C GLY A 158 -17.25 9.24 -6.92
N GLN A 159 -18.13 9.99 -6.26
CA GLN A 159 -17.99 11.40 -5.89
C GLN A 159 -17.33 11.60 -4.51
N PHE A 160 -17.23 10.57 -3.68
CA PHE A 160 -16.86 10.78 -2.26
C PHE A 160 -15.35 10.84 -2.00
N TYR A 161 -14.52 10.13 -2.77
CA TYR A 161 -13.09 10.01 -2.48
C TYR A 161 -12.28 9.55 -3.71
N THR A 162 -11.26 10.33 -4.07
CA THR A 162 -10.24 9.95 -5.06
C THR A 162 -9.10 9.22 -4.33
N PRO A 163 -8.69 8.01 -4.75
CA PRO A 163 -7.57 7.31 -4.12
C PRO A 163 -6.33 8.20 -4.03
N ALA A 164 -5.70 8.25 -2.86
CA ALA A 164 -4.59 9.16 -2.58
C ALA A 164 -3.43 9.02 -3.58
N GLU A 165 -3.16 7.80 -4.04
CA GLU A 165 -2.14 7.51 -5.04
C GLU A 165 -2.43 8.18 -6.38
N VAL A 166 -3.69 8.15 -6.82
CA VAL A 166 -4.13 8.84 -8.04
C VAL A 166 -4.03 10.35 -7.86
N SER A 167 -4.47 10.86 -6.70
CA SER A 167 -4.37 12.29 -6.39
C SER A 167 -2.94 12.82 -6.42
N ARG A 168 -1.97 12.06 -5.87
CA ARG A 168 -0.54 12.40 -5.93
C ARG A 168 -0.03 12.43 -7.37
N VAL A 169 -0.38 11.43 -8.19
CA VAL A 169 -0.02 11.44 -9.62
C VAL A 169 -0.60 12.69 -10.30
N MET A 170 -1.89 12.99 -10.10
CA MET A 170 -2.51 14.17 -10.70
C MET A 170 -1.82 15.48 -10.30
N ALA A 171 -1.48 15.65 -9.02
CA ALA A 171 -0.77 16.82 -8.52
C ALA A 171 0.60 16.99 -9.19
N GLN A 172 1.37 15.90 -9.32
CA GLN A 172 2.67 15.92 -10.00
C GLN A 172 2.54 16.22 -11.51
N LEU A 173 1.50 15.69 -12.18
CA LEU A 173 1.23 15.97 -13.59
C LEU A 173 0.87 17.44 -13.87
N LEU A 174 0.46 18.23 -12.87
CA LEU A 174 0.32 19.68 -13.02
C LEU A 174 1.66 20.39 -13.19
N GLN A 175 2.76 19.80 -12.72
CA GLN A 175 4.12 20.38 -12.71
C GLN A 175 4.13 21.81 -12.15
N ILE A 176 3.59 21.99 -10.95
CA ILE A 176 3.56 23.29 -10.28
C ILE A 176 5.00 23.69 -9.95
N PRO A 177 5.50 24.84 -10.44
CA PRO A 177 6.86 25.27 -10.14
C PRO A 177 7.05 25.51 -8.63
N ALA A 178 8.19 25.13 -8.06
CA ALA A 178 8.47 25.34 -6.63
C ALA A 178 8.41 26.81 -6.20
N GLY A 179 8.75 27.75 -7.10
CA GLY A 179 8.66 29.20 -6.87
C GLY A 179 7.28 29.81 -7.10
N THR A 180 6.23 29.00 -7.23
CA THR A 180 4.86 29.50 -7.44
C THR A 180 4.41 30.34 -6.24
N PRO A 181 3.88 31.55 -6.44
CA PRO A 181 3.39 32.39 -5.35
C PRO A 181 2.06 31.87 -4.80
N LYS A 182 1.78 32.10 -3.51
CA LYS A 182 0.54 31.69 -2.84
C LYS A 182 -0.74 32.23 -3.52
N SER A 183 -0.65 33.35 -4.24
CA SER A 183 -1.75 33.94 -5.01
C SER A 183 -2.15 33.14 -6.25
N THR A 184 -1.37 32.14 -6.65
CA THR A 184 -1.71 31.25 -7.76
C THR A 184 -2.89 30.37 -7.37
N THR A 185 -3.84 30.23 -8.28
CA THR A 185 -5.15 29.64 -7.96
C THR A 185 -5.29 28.22 -8.47
N VAL A 186 -5.88 27.34 -7.65
CA VAL A 186 -6.30 25.99 -8.02
C VAL A 186 -7.79 25.83 -7.81
N TYR A 187 -8.47 25.18 -8.75
CA TYR A 187 -9.91 24.92 -8.69
C TYR A 187 -10.26 23.45 -8.88
N ASP A 188 -11.18 22.94 -8.06
CA ASP A 188 -11.88 21.67 -8.31
C ASP A 188 -13.42 21.88 -8.32
N PRO A 189 -14.08 21.77 -9.49
CA PRO A 189 -15.52 21.94 -9.61
C PRO A 189 -16.34 20.80 -8.98
N THR A 190 -15.71 19.73 -8.52
CA THR A 190 -16.37 18.55 -7.96
C THR A 190 -15.50 17.99 -6.85
N CYS A 191 -15.16 18.85 -5.88
CA CYS A 191 -14.03 18.63 -4.99
C CYS A 191 -14.20 17.44 -4.03
N GLY A 192 -15.41 16.90 -3.88
CA GLY A 192 -15.67 15.81 -2.96
C GLY A 192 -15.21 16.20 -1.56
N SER A 193 -14.39 15.34 -0.94
CA SER A 193 -13.77 15.57 0.37
C SER A 193 -12.63 16.59 0.40
N GLY A 194 -12.29 17.22 -0.72
CA GLY A 194 -11.14 18.11 -0.83
C GLY A 194 -9.78 17.40 -0.87
N SER A 195 -9.72 16.07 -0.71
CA SER A 195 -8.45 15.32 -0.65
C SER A 195 -7.56 15.53 -1.89
N LEU A 196 -8.16 15.64 -3.08
CA LEU A 196 -7.40 15.91 -4.30
C LEU A 196 -6.76 17.30 -4.29
N LEU A 197 -7.50 18.32 -3.86
CA LEU A 197 -7.00 19.69 -3.73
C LEU A 197 -5.87 19.78 -2.69
N ILE A 198 -5.97 19.05 -1.58
CA ILE A 198 -4.90 18.99 -0.56
C ILE A 198 -3.61 18.45 -1.18
N LYS A 199 -3.66 17.33 -1.93
CA LYS A 199 -2.44 16.81 -2.59
C LYS A 199 -1.85 17.77 -3.62
N VAL A 200 -2.66 18.64 -4.22
CA VAL A 200 -2.17 19.71 -5.10
C VAL A 200 -1.52 20.84 -4.29
N ALA A 201 -2.09 21.20 -3.13
CA ALA A 201 -1.49 22.17 -2.22
C ALA A 201 -0.15 21.67 -1.67
N ASP A 202 -0.05 20.40 -1.28
CA ASP A 202 1.19 19.76 -0.80
C ASP A 202 2.30 19.79 -1.86
N ALA A 203 1.93 19.71 -3.14
CA ALA A 203 2.87 19.80 -4.27
C ALA A 203 3.37 21.23 -4.54
N ALA A 204 2.84 22.24 -3.84
CA ALA A 204 3.21 23.64 -3.97
C ALA A 204 3.82 24.15 -2.64
N PRO A 205 5.15 24.22 -2.49
CA PRO A 205 5.81 24.52 -1.21
C PRO A 205 5.41 25.84 -0.54
N ASN A 206 4.97 26.85 -1.32
CA ASN A 206 4.51 28.14 -0.80
C ASN A 206 2.98 28.20 -0.57
N GLY A 207 2.27 27.10 -0.79
CA GLY A 207 0.82 27.01 -0.83
C GLY A 207 0.19 27.60 -2.10
N LEU A 208 -1.13 27.46 -2.21
CA LEU A 208 -1.96 27.99 -3.30
C LEU A 208 -3.23 28.63 -2.74
N THR A 209 -3.91 29.45 -3.54
CA THR A 209 -5.28 29.88 -3.25
C THR A 209 -6.24 28.83 -3.78
N ILE A 210 -6.95 28.17 -2.86
CA ILE A 210 -7.74 26.96 -3.14
C ILE A 210 -9.21 27.31 -3.30
N TYR A 211 -9.78 26.90 -4.43
CA TYR A 211 -11.20 27.03 -4.74
C TYR A 211 -11.80 25.65 -4.99
N GLY A 212 -13.02 25.42 -4.54
CA GLY A 212 -13.70 24.16 -4.79
C GLY A 212 -15.20 24.24 -4.63
N GLN A 213 -15.91 23.41 -5.38
CA GLN A 213 -17.37 23.33 -5.32
C GLN A 213 -17.80 21.87 -5.13
N GLU A 214 -18.72 21.64 -4.19
CA GLU A 214 -19.29 20.32 -3.91
C GLU A 214 -20.81 20.40 -3.81
N ASN A 215 -21.50 19.45 -4.43
CA ASN A 215 -22.95 19.43 -4.48
C ASN A 215 -23.57 18.82 -3.20
N ASP A 216 -22.99 17.75 -2.66
CA ASP A 216 -23.49 17.08 -1.46
C ASP A 216 -23.09 17.83 -0.19
N ASN A 217 -24.07 18.21 0.63
CA ASN A 217 -23.84 19.04 1.83
C ASN A 217 -22.93 18.36 2.86
N ALA A 218 -23.12 17.05 3.10
CA ALA A 218 -22.29 16.32 4.06
C ALA A 218 -20.83 16.23 3.55
N THR A 219 -20.65 16.04 2.25
CA THR A 219 -19.32 15.96 1.62
C THR A 219 -18.63 17.31 1.58
N TRP A 220 -19.37 18.40 1.32
CA TRP A 220 -18.89 19.78 1.44
C TRP A 220 -18.38 20.09 2.86
N ALA A 221 -19.14 19.69 3.89
CA ALA A 221 -18.72 19.84 5.28
C ALA A 221 -17.40 19.09 5.57
N LEU A 222 -17.28 17.85 5.07
CA LEU A 222 -16.03 17.08 5.17
C LEU A 222 -14.87 17.80 4.49
N ALA A 223 -15.07 18.38 3.31
CA ALA A 223 -14.02 19.12 2.61
C ALA A 223 -13.52 20.32 3.41
N ARG A 224 -14.42 21.11 4.00
CA ARG A 224 -14.05 22.27 4.83
C ARG A 224 -13.27 21.85 6.07
N MET A 225 -13.71 20.81 6.78
CA MET A 225 -12.94 20.26 7.92
C MET A 225 -11.56 19.77 7.47
N ASN A 226 -11.51 19.03 6.37
CA ASN A 226 -10.28 18.43 5.85
C ASN A 226 -9.24 19.48 5.46
N MET A 227 -9.66 20.59 4.84
CA MET A 227 -8.79 21.73 4.52
C MET A 227 -8.17 22.35 5.77
N ILE A 228 -8.95 22.59 6.82
CA ILE A 228 -8.47 23.18 8.08
C ILE A 228 -7.48 22.24 8.78
N LEU A 229 -7.76 20.93 8.78
CA LEU A 229 -6.88 19.92 9.37
C LEU A 229 -5.52 19.80 8.67
N HIS A 230 -5.44 20.23 7.40
CA HIS A 230 -4.20 20.26 6.62
C HIS A 230 -3.63 21.68 6.46
N GLY A 231 -3.94 22.61 7.38
CA GLY A 231 -3.35 23.97 7.38
C GLY A 231 -3.74 24.84 6.17
N ASN A 232 -4.86 24.52 5.52
CA ASN A 232 -5.41 25.26 4.39
C ASN A 232 -6.66 26.04 4.81
N GLU A 233 -6.60 26.78 5.92
CA GLU A 233 -7.76 27.47 6.51
C GLU A 233 -8.33 28.58 5.61
N THR A 234 -7.54 29.14 4.69
CA THR A 234 -7.96 30.21 3.77
C THR A 234 -8.61 29.71 2.47
N HIS A 235 -9.12 28.48 2.46
CA HIS A 235 -9.79 27.89 1.30
C HIS A 235 -11.15 28.56 1.02
N GLU A 236 -11.60 28.50 -0.24
CA GLU A 236 -12.97 28.87 -0.63
C GLU A 236 -13.68 27.63 -1.19
N ILE A 237 -14.28 26.84 -0.30
CA ILE A 237 -15.04 25.63 -0.66
C ILE A 237 -16.53 25.91 -0.45
N VAL A 238 -17.32 25.84 -1.52
CA VAL A 238 -18.72 26.27 -1.54
C VAL A 238 -19.67 25.12 -1.91
N GLN A 239 -20.87 25.13 -1.34
CA GLN A 239 -21.89 24.13 -1.59
C GLN A 239 -22.76 24.52 -2.82
N GLY A 240 -22.97 23.58 -3.74
CA GLY A 240 -23.92 23.73 -4.85
C GLY A 240 -23.59 22.86 -6.07
N ASN A 241 -24.56 22.69 -6.98
CA ASN A 241 -24.38 21.95 -8.23
C ASN A 241 -23.59 22.77 -9.26
N THR A 242 -22.38 22.34 -9.60
CA THR A 242 -21.46 23.06 -10.50
C THR A 242 -21.98 23.28 -11.92
N LEU A 243 -22.83 22.38 -12.42
CA LEU A 243 -23.41 22.55 -13.75
C LEU A 243 -24.60 23.51 -13.72
N ALA A 244 -25.52 23.32 -12.79
CA ALA A 244 -26.74 24.12 -12.67
C ALA A 244 -26.49 25.54 -12.11
N ASP A 245 -25.68 25.64 -11.06
CA ASP A 245 -25.39 26.87 -10.32
C ASP A 245 -23.89 26.94 -10.01
N PRO A 246 -23.05 27.26 -11.02
CA PRO A 246 -21.62 27.45 -10.80
C PRO A 246 -21.41 28.62 -9.82
N LYS A 247 -20.70 28.39 -8.72
CA LYS A 247 -20.53 29.43 -7.68
C LYS A 247 -19.41 30.42 -7.99
N PHE A 248 -18.38 29.99 -8.72
CA PHE A 248 -17.25 30.84 -9.10
C PHE A 248 -17.47 31.46 -10.48
N ARG A 249 -17.84 32.75 -10.49
CA ARG A 249 -18.22 33.51 -11.68
C ARG A 249 -17.57 34.89 -11.69
N ASP A 250 -17.38 35.43 -12.89
CA ASP A 250 -17.09 36.85 -13.16
C ASP A 250 -18.22 37.39 -14.03
N GLY A 251 -19.25 37.95 -13.37
CA GLY A 251 -20.53 38.28 -14.01
C GLY A 251 -21.23 37.05 -14.59
N ASP A 252 -21.56 37.10 -15.89
CA ASP A 252 -22.23 36.00 -16.61
C ASP A 252 -21.25 34.94 -17.15
N ARG A 253 -19.98 35.03 -16.76
CA ARG A 253 -18.91 34.11 -17.20
C ARG A 253 -18.37 33.30 -16.03
N LEU A 254 -17.83 32.13 -16.34
CA LEU A 254 -17.10 31.34 -15.34
C LEU A 254 -15.78 32.03 -14.97
N ALA A 255 -15.46 32.04 -13.67
CA ALA A 255 -14.14 32.47 -13.21
C ALA A 255 -13.05 31.55 -13.77
N THR A 256 -11.82 32.05 -13.89
CA THR A 256 -10.70 31.28 -14.47
C THR A 256 -9.53 31.12 -13.50
N PHE A 257 -8.91 29.94 -13.53
CA PHE A 257 -7.89 29.51 -12.58
C PHE A 257 -6.59 29.09 -13.27
N ASP A 258 -5.46 29.15 -12.55
CA ASP A 258 -4.14 28.74 -13.08
C ASP A 258 -4.05 27.22 -13.22
N TYR A 259 -4.52 26.51 -12.19
CA TYR A 259 -4.58 25.06 -12.17
C TYR A 259 -6.00 24.54 -11.97
N LEU A 260 -6.27 23.36 -12.54
CA LEU A 260 -7.53 22.67 -12.34
C LEU A 260 -7.30 21.19 -12.07
N VAL A 261 -7.98 20.64 -11.08
CA VAL A 261 -8.07 19.20 -10.85
C VAL A 261 -9.51 18.79 -10.65
N ALA A 262 -9.89 17.58 -11.07
CA ALA A 262 -11.24 17.08 -10.81
C ALA A 262 -11.33 15.56 -10.94
N ASN A 263 -12.22 14.99 -10.13
CA ASN A 263 -12.77 13.64 -10.31
C ASN A 263 -14.31 13.75 -10.35
N PRO A 264 -14.90 14.20 -11.48
CA PRO A 264 -16.34 14.40 -11.58
C PRO A 264 -17.10 13.07 -11.52
N PRO A 265 -18.40 13.08 -11.20
CA PRO A 265 -19.22 11.87 -11.28
C PRO A 265 -19.26 11.28 -12.68
N PHE A 266 -18.87 10.01 -12.77
CA PHE A 266 -18.84 9.30 -14.05
C PHE A 266 -20.24 9.07 -14.61
N SER A 267 -20.40 9.45 -15.87
CA SER A 267 -21.60 9.22 -16.69
C SER A 267 -22.88 9.66 -16.00
N TRP A 268 -22.86 10.85 -15.38
CA TRP A 268 -24.02 11.39 -14.66
C TRP A 268 -25.20 11.60 -15.61
N LYS A 269 -26.29 10.86 -15.40
CA LYS A 269 -27.43 10.81 -16.32
C LYS A 269 -28.39 11.99 -16.22
N THR A 270 -28.39 12.71 -15.10
CA THR A 270 -29.35 13.78 -14.80
C THR A 270 -28.63 15.12 -14.62
N TRP A 271 -27.51 15.30 -15.31
CA TRP A 271 -26.66 16.49 -15.18
C TRP A 271 -27.35 17.79 -15.64
N LYS A 272 -28.40 17.68 -16.47
CA LYS A 272 -29.21 18.81 -16.94
C LYS A 272 -30.23 19.33 -15.91
N ASN A 273 -30.40 18.68 -14.78
CA ASN A 273 -31.35 19.15 -13.76
C ASN A 273 -30.92 20.53 -13.25
N GLY A 274 -31.76 21.55 -13.45
CA GLY A 274 -31.45 22.95 -13.11
C GLY A 274 -30.42 23.62 -14.02
N PHE A 275 -30.08 23.01 -15.16
CA PHE A 275 -29.16 23.60 -16.13
C PHE A 275 -29.91 24.54 -17.07
N ASP A 276 -30.02 25.80 -16.67
CA ASP A 276 -30.72 26.83 -17.46
C ASP A 276 -29.73 27.68 -18.28
N GLU A 277 -28.51 27.88 -17.78
CA GLU A 277 -27.51 28.76 -18.38
C GLU A 277 -26.18 28.04 -18.68
N THR A 278 -25.62 28.36 -19.86
CA THR A 278 -24.39 27.73 -20.32
C THR A 278 -23.13 28.41 -19.80
N TYR A 279 -23.17 29.69 -19.39
CA TYR A 279 -21.98 30.48 -18.98
C TYR A 279 -20.81 30.35 -19.97
N ASP A 280 -21.12 30.36 -21.27
CA ASP A 280 -20.21 30.18 -22.41
C ASP A 280 -19.39 28.88 -22.41
N ARG A 281 -19.74 27.89 -21.57
CA ARG A 281 -18.91 26.70 -21.37
C ARG A 281 -18.90 25.74 -22.56
N PHE A 282 -19.90 25.82 -23.44
CA PHE A 282 -20.01 24.99 -24.65
C PHE A 282 -19.69 25.74 -25.96
N GLU A 283 -19.22 26.98 -25.87
CA GLU A 283 -18.96 27.82 -27.04
C GLU A 283 -17.92 27.20 -27.98
N GLY A 284 -18.32 26.97 -29.23
CA GLY A 284 -17.50 26.33 -30.27
C GLY A 284 -17.33 24.82 -30.12
N TYR A 285 -18.18 24.17 -29.31
CA TYR A 285 -18.29 22.71 -29.20
C TYR A 285 -19.73 22.24 -29.51
N ALA A 286 -19.89 20.96 -29.82
CA ALA A 286 -21.23 20.35 -29.84
C ALA A 286 -21.78 20.21 -28.42
N TRP A 287 -23.10 20.12 -28.30
CA TRP A 287 -23.75 19.91 -27.01
C TRP A 287 -23.44 18.52 -26.42
N PRO A 288 -23.08 18.44 -25.12
CA PRO A 288 -22.91 17.15 -24.44
C PRO A 288 -24.20 16.32 -24.42
N PRO A 289 -24.14 14.98 -24.47
CA PRO A 289 -25.32 14.13 -24.43
C PRO A 289 -26.12 14.24 -23.12
N ASP A 290 -27.43 14.28 -23.20
CA ASP A 290 -28.35 14.44 -22.06
C ASP A 290 -28.18 13.37 -20.97
N LYS A 291 -27.92 12.13 -21.38
CA LYS A 291 -27.76 10.99 -20.46
C LYS A 291 -26.31 10.77 -20.03
N ASN A 292 -25.41 11.71 -20.33
CA ASN A 292 -23.99 11.57 -20.04
C ASN A 292 -23.27 12.91 -19.83
N GLY A 293 -23.05 13.27 -18.57
CA GLY A 293 -22.43 14.53 -18.17
C GLY A 293 -20.91 14.62 -18.30
N ASP A 294 -20.21 13.56 -18.75
CA ASP A 294 -18.73 13.53 -18.75
C ASP A 294 -18.13 14.74 -19.49
N TYR A 295 -18.58 15.00 -20.72
CA TYR A 295 -18.14 16.16 -21.49
C TYR A 295 -18.71 17.48 -20.99
N ALA A 296 -19.84 17.50 -20.28
CA ALA A 296 -20.38 18.72 -19.69
C ALA A 296 -19.43 19.26 -18.59
N PHE A 297 -18.94 18.38 -17.73
CA PHE A 297 -17.91 18.73 -16.74
C PHE A 297 -16.58 19.07 -17.40
N LEU A 298 -16.11 18.27 -18.37
CA LEU A 298 -14.83 18.54 -19.05
C LEU A 298 -14.82 19.92 -19.71
N LEU A 299 -15.92 20.30 -20.38
CA LEU A 299 -16.02 21.61 -21.02
C LEU A 299 -16.18 22.75 -20.02
N HIS A 300 -16.87 22.54 -18.88
CA HIS A 300 -16.83 23.48 -17.76
C HIS A 300 -15.39 23.74 -17.30
N MET A 301 -14.60 22.68 -17.07
CA MET A 301 -13.20 22.79 -16.67
C MET A 301 -12.34 23.50 -17.72
N VAL A 302 -12.50 23.14 -18.99
CA VAL A 302 -11.80 23.81 -20.09
C VAL A 302 -12.14 25.30 -20.11
N LYS A 303 -13.39 25.70 -19.85
CA LYS A 303 -13.77 27.12 -19.81
C LYS A 303 -13.18 27.83 -18.60
N SER A 304 -13.18 27.19 -17.42
CA SER A 304 -12.64 27.73 -16.16
C SER A 304 -11.10 27.74 -16.06
N LEU A 305 -10.38 27.34 -17.11
CA LEU A 305 -8.91 27.37 -17.13
C LEU A 305 -8.40 28.66 -17.78
N LYS A 306 -7.41 29.35 -17.17
CA LYS A 306 -6.72 30.49 -17.81
C LYS A 306 -6.02 30.07 -19.11
N SER A 307 -5.76 31.01 -20.01
CA SER A 307 -5.04 30.74 -21.29
C SER A 307 -3.64 30.14 -21.08
N THR A 308 -3.01 30.40 -19.95
CA THR A 308 -1.71 29.87 -19.55
C THR A 308 -1.79 28.66 -18.62
N GLY A 309 -3.01 28.21 -18.29
CA GLY A 309 -3.28 27.23 -17.25
C GLY A 309 -3.16 25.78 -17.72
N ARG A 310 -3.10 24.90 -16.73
CA ARG A 310 -3.01 23.44 -16.89
C ARG A 310 -4.00 22.74 -15.97
N GLY A 311 -4.58 21.63 -16.40
CA GLY A 311 -5.44 20.83 -15.54
C GLY A 311 -5.29 19.34 -15.74
N VAL A 312 -5.68 18.57 -14.74
CA VAL A 312 -5.70 17.10 -14.80
C VAL A 312 -7.04 16.62 -14.31
N VAL A 313 -7.74 15.85 -15.14
CA VAL A 313 -9.08 15.34 -14.83
C VAL A 313 -9.15 13.83 -14.96
N VAL A 314 -9.80 13.19 -13.99
CA VAL A 314 -10.14 11.77 -14.06
C VAL A 314 -11.44 11.60 -14.84
N LEU A 315 -11.46 10.76 -15.87
CA LEU A 315 -12.66 10.43 -16.63
C LEU A 315 -12.72 8.93 -16.97
N PRO A 316 -13.91 8.34 -17.18
CA PRO A 316 -14.02 6.96 -17.67
C PRO A 316 -13.49 6.87 -19.11
N HIS A 317 -12.93 5.72 -19.50
CA HIS A 317 -12.38 5.52 -20.85
C HIS A 317 -13.37 5.83 -22.00
N GLY A 318 -14.68 5.77 -21.75
CA GLY A 318 -15.70 6.09 -22.75
C GLY A 318 -15.50 7.45 -23.42
N VAL A 319 -14.99 8.48 -22.72
CA VAL A 319 -14.74 9.80 -23.32
C VAL A 319 -13.72 9.74 -24.45
N LEU A 320 -12.82 8.75 -24.44
CA LEU A 320 -11.76 8.57 -25.42
C LEU A 320 -12.28 8.06 -26.76
N PHE A 321 -13.40 7.33 -26.79
CA PHE A 321 -13.79 6.58 -27.99
C PHE A 321 -15.29 6.58 -28.34
N ARG A 322 -16.18 7.04 -27.45
CA ARG A 322 -17.62 7.12 -27.76
C ARG A 322 -17.87 8.01 -28.99
N GLY A 323 -18.84 7.61 -29.81
CA GLY A 323 -19.21 8.25 -31.09
C GLY A 323 -20.13 9.47 -30.94
N ASN A 324 -20.87 9.80 -32.01
CA ASN A 324 -21.89 10.86 -32.04
C ASN A 324 -21.35 12.23 -31.61
N THR A 325 -22.13 13.01 -30.84
CA THR A 325 -21.73 14.35 -30.39
C THR A 325 -20.46 14.35 -29.55
N GLU A 326 -20.18 13.28 -28.79
CA GLU A 326 -18.93 13.15 -28.03
C GLU A 326 -17.70 13.06 -28.96
N ALA A 327 -17.81 12.39 -30.11
CA ALA A 327 -16.75 12.39 -31.11
C ALA A 327 -16.49 13.80 -31.67
N THR A 328 -17.56 14.56 -31.95
CA THR A 328 -17.43 15.96 -32.42
C THR A 328 -16.74 16.84 -31.38
N ILE A 329 -17.10 16.72 -30.09
CA ILE A 329 -16.45 17.47 -29.00
C ILE A 329 -14.98 17.07 -28.89
N ARG A 330 -14.68 15.77 -28.88
CA ARG A 330 -13.31 15.24 -28.81
C ARG A 330 -12.44 15.75 -29.95
N THR A 331 -12.94 15.68 -31.19
CA THR A 331 -12.24 16.20 -32.37
C THR A 331 -11.93 17.68 -32.23
N ALA A 332 -12.86 18.49 -31.70
CA ALA A 332 -12.62 19.92 -31.47
C ALA A 332 -11.55 20.16 -30.39
N LEU A 333 -11.56 19.40 -29.28
CA LEU A 333 -10.52 19.50 -28.24
C LEU A 333 -9.12 19.14 -28.77
N ILE A 334 -9.03 18.07 -29.59
CA ILE A 334 -7.78 17.63 -30.22
C ILE A 334 -7.27 18.68 -31.23
N LYS A 335 -8.14 19.17 -32.12
CA LYS A 335 -7.76 20.17 -33.14
C LYS A 335 -7.32 21.50 -32.55
N ARG A 336 -7.85 21.87 -31.38
CA ARG A 336 -7.42 23.05 -30.61
C ARG A 336 -6.14 22.78 -29.81
N GLY A 337 -5.64 21.55 -29.85
CA GLY A 337 -4.47 21.07 -29.15
C GLY A 337 -4.59 21.21 -27.64
N LEU A 338 -5.79 21.04 -27.06
CA LEU A 338 -6.01 21.27 -25.62
C LEU A 338 -5.60 20.08 -24.75
N ILE A 339 -5.67 18.87 -25.31
CA ILE A 339 -5.23 17.64 -24.65
C ILE A 339 -3.70 17.53 -24.83
N LYS A 340 -2.96 17.48 -23.73
CA LYS A 340 -1.50 17.33 -23.71
C LYS A 340 -1.10 15.87 -23.62
N ALA A 341 -1.73 15.14 -22.71
CA ALA A 341 -1.44 13.74 -22.47
C ALA A 341 -2.67 12.97 -21.98
N ILE A 342 -2.62 11.65 -22.15
CA ILE A 342 -3.62 10.70 -21.63
C ILE A 342 -2.88 9.59 -20.88
N VAL A 343 -3.31 9.33 -19.65
CA VAL A 343 -2.81 8.21 -18.84
C VAL A 343 -3.95 7.23 -18.59
N GLY A 344 -3.87 6.03 -19.14
CA GLY A 344 -4.78 4.92 -18.82
C GLY A 344 -4.41 4.32 -17.47
N LEU A 345 -5.37 4.29 -16.54
CA LEU A 345 -5.14 3.76 -15.20
C LEU A 345 -5.59 2.30 -15.08
N PRO A 346 -5.05 1.55 -14.11
CA PRO A 346 -5.56 0.22 -13.77
C PRO A 346 -7.07 0.17 -13.51
N PRO A 347 -7.75 -0.95 -13.84
CA PRO A 347 -9.12 -1.19 -13.41
C PRO A 347 -9.21 -1.25 -11.87
N ASN A 348 -10.42 -1.17 -11.32
CA ASN A 348 -10.69 -1.39 -9.89
C ASN A 348 -9.87 -0.53 -8.89
N LEU A 349 -9.34 0.64 -9.30
CA LEU A 349 -8.72 1.61 -8.39
C LEU A 349 -9.77 2.40 -7.59
N PHE A 350 -10.83 2.84 -8.27
CA PHE A 350 -11.82 3.75 -7.69
C PHE A 350 -12.84 3.01 -6.83
N TYR A 351 -13.27 3.66 -5.74
CA TYR A 351 -14.36 3.16 -4.90
C TYR A 351 -15.71 3.33 -5.63
N GLY A 352 -16.64 2.40 -5.41
CA GLY A 352 -17.97 2.45 -6.03
C GLY A 352 -18.06 2.06 -7.52
N THR A 353 -16.95 1.84 -8.23
CA THR A 353 -16.92 1.32 -9.60
C THR A 353 -15.73 0.38 -9.83
N GLY A 354 -15.87 -0.55 -10.77
CA GLY A 354 -14.75 -1.38 -11.27
C GLY A 354 -14.22 -0.93 -12.63
N ILE A 355 -14.86 0.07 -13.23
CA ILE A 355 -14.56 0.54 -14.59
C ILE A 355 -13.16 1.20 -14.60
N PRO A 356 -12.31 0.89 -15.59
CA PRO A 356 -11.05 1.62 -15.81
C PRO A 356 -11.29 3.11 -16.07
N ALA A 357 -10.47 3.95 -15.46
CA ALA A 357 -10.46 5.38 -15.67
C ALA A 357 -9.16 5.81 -16.35
N CYS A 358 -9.17 7.03 -16.91
CA CYS A 358 -8.00 7.67 -17.46
C CYS A 358 -7.82 9.07 -16.87
N LEU A 359 -6.59 9.56 -16.87
CA LEU A 359 -6.28 10.97 -16.63
C LEU A 359 -6.16 11.67 -17.97
N ILE A 360 -6.86 12.78 -18.13
CA ILE A 360 -6.66 13.70 -19.27
C ILE A 360 -5.92 14.92 -18.74
N VAL A 361 -4.71 15.14 -19.25
CA VAL A 361 -3.92 16.34 -18.96
C VAL A 361 -4.28 17.40 -19.99
N LEU A 362 -4.83 18.51 -19.52
CA LEU A 362 -5.21 19.68 -20.31
C LEU A 362 -4.15 20.76 -20.17
N GLU A 363 -3.79 21.42 -21.26
CA GLU A 363 -2.90 22.59 -21.24
C GLU A 363 -3.29 23.56 -22.35
N LYS A 364 -3.65 24.78 -21.97
CA LYS A 364 -3.99 25.86 -22.93
C LYS A 364 -2.76 26.60 -23.45
N ARG A 365 -1.69 26.65 -22.65
CA ARG A 365 -0.41 27.21 -23.08
C ARG A 365 0.10 26.45 -24.30
N ASP A 366 0.47 27.19 -25.32
CA ASP A 366 1.03 26.66 -26.58
C ASP A 366 0.14 25.57 -27.24
N SER A 367 -1.18 25.59 -26.99
CA SER A 367 -2.07 24.56 -27.52
C SER A 367 -2.09 24.53 -29.05
N SER A 368 -1.97 25.70 -29.69
CA SER A 368 -1.99 25.86 -31.15
C SER A 368 -0.78 25.24 -31.87
N SER A 369 0.35 25.03 -31.20
CA SER A 369 1.57 24.46 -31.79
C SER A 369 1.74 22.97 -31.47
N ARG A 370 0.79 22.36 -30.77
CA ARG A 370 0.88 20.96 -30.32
C ARG A 370 0.72 19.99 -31.49
N THR A 371 1.69 19.08 -31.64
CA THR A 371 1.79 18.16 -32.79
C THR A 371 1.30 16.75 -32.50
N GLY A 372 0.98 16.42 -31.25
CA GLY A 372 0.55 15.10 -30.83
C GLY A 372 0.03 15.07 -29.39
N ILE A 373 -0.33 13.88 -28.93
CA ILE A 373 -0.76 13.61 -27.55
C ILE A 373 0.18 12.55 -26.99
N PHE A 374 0.80 12.81 -25.84
CA PHE A 374 1.61 11.81 -25.16
C PHE A 374 0.69 10.82 -24.45
N MET A 375 0.80 9.53 -24.78
CA MET A 375 -0.06 8.49 -24.21
C MET A 375 0.74 7.55 -23.32
N ILE A 376 0.16 7.19 -22.17
CA ILE A 376 0.69 6.21 -21.23
C ILE A 376 -0.40 5.16 -20.95
N ASP A 377 -0.09 3.87 -21.14
CA ASP A 377 -0.90 2.74 -20.67
C ASP A 377 -0.34 2.19 -19.36
N ALA A 378 -0.80 2.74 -18.23
CA ALA A 378 -0.43 2.25 -16.91
C ALA A 378 -1.37 1.14 -16.39
N SER A 379 -2.25 0.57 -17.22
CA SER A 379 -3.31 -0.34 -16.80
C SER A 379 -2.84 -1.61 -16.07
N LYS A 380 -1.56 -1.99 -16.27
CA LYS A 380 -0.92 -3.15 -15.65
C LYS A 380 -0.09 -2.83 -14.40
N GLY A 381 0.16 -1.55 -14.11
CA GLY A 381 0.96 -1.11 -12.97
C GLY A 381 0.13 -0.99 -11.70
N PHE A 382 -0.06 -2.10 -10.98
CA PHE A 382 -0.74 -2.10 -9.68
C PHE A 382 -0.34 -3.30 -8.82
N GLU A 383 -0.70 -3.24 -7.54
CA GLU A 383 -0.82 -4.38 -6.64
C GLU A 383 -2.28 -4.65 -6.26
N LYS A 384 -2.58 -5.89 -5.87
CA LYS A 384 -3.89 -6.29 -5.36
C LYS A 384 -4.01 -5.90 -3.89
N ASP A 385 -5.09 -5.22 -3.54
CA ASP A 385 -5.46 -4.85 -2.17
C ASP A 385 -6.91 -5.30 -1.92
N GLY A 386 -7.08 -6.56 -1.51
CA GLY A 386 -8.37 -7.22 -1.42
C GLY A 386 -9.14 -7.21 -2.76
N PRO A 387 -10.39 -6.71 -2.81
CA PRO A 387 -11.16 -6.61 -4.05
C PRO A 387 -10.74 -5.43 -4.94
N LYS A 388 -9.85 -4.55 -4.47
CA LYS A 388 -9.40 -3.35 -5.18
C LYS A 388 -7.97 -3.50 -5.67
N ASN A 389 -7.61 -2.64 -6.60
CA ASN A 389 -6.23 -2.46 -7.03
C ASN A 389 -5.67 -1.20 -6.38
N ARG A 390 -4.35 -1.13 -6.22
CA ARG A 390 -3.65 0.05 -5.71
C ARG A 390 -2.41 0.33 -6.54
N LEU A 391 -2.11 1.60 -6.79
CA LEU A 391 -0.83 1.98 -7.39
C LEU A 391 0.27 1.85 -6.33
N ARG A 392 1.35 1.16 -6.65
CA ARG A 392 2.54 1.12 -5.81
C ARG A 392 3.36 2.41 -5.98
N PRO A 393 4.29 2.73 -5.05
CA PRO A 393 5.27 3.79 -5.25
C PRO A 393 5.92 3.80 -6.63
N ARG A 394 6.37 2.63 -7.12
CA ARG A 394 6.97 2.51 -8.45
C ARG A 394 6.03 2.84 -9.61
N ASP A 395 4.74 2.48 -9.49
CA ASP A 395 3.76 2.71 -10.55
C ASP A 395 3.47 4.21 -10.68
N MET A 396 3.31 4.91 -9.54
CA MET A 396 3.15 6.37 -9.51
C MET A 396 4.37 7.08 -10.09
N HIS A 397 5.57 6.71 -9.63
CA HIS A 397 6.82 7.34 -10.08
C HIS A 397 7.03 7.13 -11.58
N LYS A 398 6.85 5.90 -12.09
CA LYS A 398 6.96 5.60 -13.53
C LYS A 398 6.00 6.39 -14.40
N ILE A 399 4.76 6.61 -13.96
CA ILE A 399 3.80 7.47 -14.68
C ILE A 399 4.32 8.90 -14.75
N VAL A 400 4.75 9.44 -13.61
CA VAL A 400 5.24 10.82 -13.51
C VAL A 400 6.52 10.99 -14.32
N ASP A 401 7.55 10.17 -14.09
CA ASP A 401 8.83 10.22 -14.82
C ASP A 401 8.61 10.13 -16.34
N SER A 402 7.80 9.17 -16.80
CA SER A 402 7.49 9.00 -18.22
C SER A 402 6.81 10.23 -18.82
N PHE A 403 5.89 10.87 -18.09
CA PHE A 403 5.24 12.10 -18.55
C PHE A 403 6.17 13.31 -18.54
N MET A 404 6.93 13.51 -17.44
CA MET A 404 7.82 14.66 -17.26
C MET A 404 8.89 14.70 -18.33
N ASN A 405 9.45 13.53 -18.67
CA ASN A 405 10.53 13.39 -19.63
C ASN A 405 10.07 12.96 -21.03
N GLN A 406 8.75 12.78 -21.24
CA GLN A 406 8.18 12.21 -22.47
C GLN A 406 8.89 10.92 -22.91
N LYS A 407 9.27 10.08 -21.94
CA LYS A 407 10.04 8.85 -22.16
C LYS A 407 9.18 7.87 -22.96
N GLU A 408 9.62 7.50 -24.16
CA GLU A 408 8.99 6.42 -24.92
C GLU A 408 9.44 5.08 -24.35
N ILE A 409 8.49 4.26 -23.93
CA ILE A 409 8.72 2.95 -23.30
C ILE A 409 7.87 1.95 -24.05
N ASP A 410 8.51 0.89 -24.57
CA ASP A 410 7.82 -0.15 -25.32
C ASP A 410 6.60 -0.67 -24.56
N ARG A 411 5.46 -0.78 -25.25
CA ARG A 411 4.16 -1.22 -24.72
C ARG A 411 3.61 -0.42 -23.53
N TYR A 412 4.18 0.74 -23.20
CA TYR A 412 3.79 1.53 -22.04
C TYR A 412 3.55 3.01 -22.37
N SER A 413 4.44 3.68 -23.09
CA SER A 413 4.29 5.11 -23.40
C SER A 413 4.88 5.51 -24.74
N ARG A 414 4.24 6.47 -25.41
CA ARG A 414 4.77 7.07 -26.65
C ARG A 414 4.12 8.41 -26.97
N MET A 415 4.77 9.22 -27.79
CA MET A 415 4.12 10.36 -28.43
C MET A 415 3.29 9.88 -29.63
N VAL A 416 2.00 10.19 -29.64
CA VAL A 416 1.10 9.86 -30.76
C VAL A 416 0.86 11.12 -31.61
N PRO A 417 1.37 11.18 -32.85
CA PRO A 417 1.19 12.36 -33.70
C PRO A 417 -0.26 12.62 -34.07
N LEU A 418 -0.63 13.90 -34.24
CA LEU A 418 -1.98 14.29 -34.69
C LEU A 418 -2.33 13.67 -36.04
N ALA A 419 -1.36 13.49 -36.94
CA ALA A 419 -1.56 12.83 -38.22
C ALA A 419 -2.09 11.40 -38.06
N GLU A 420 -1.53 10.63 -37.12
CA GLU A 420 -1.97 9.26 -36.80
C GLU A 420 -3.35 9.25 -36.12
N ILE A 421 -3.61 10.21 -35.24
CA ILE A 421 -4.92 10.36 -34.56
C ILE A 421 -6.03 10.71 -35.57
N SER A 422 -5.72 11.57 -36.55
CA SER A 422 -6.67 12.03 -37.57
C SER A 422 -6.83 11.07 -38.76
N ASP A 423 -6.02 10.02 -38.84
CA ASP A 423 -6.11 9.01 -39.90
C ASP A 423 -7.47 8.33 -39.89
N VAL A 424 -7.97 7.92 -41.07
CA VAL A 424 -9.30 7.31 -41.24
C VAL A 424 -9.48 6.06 -40.36
N LYS A 425 -8.41 5.32 -40.06
CA LYS A 425 -8.46 4.13 -39.18
C LYS A 425 -8.74 4.48 -37.71
N ASN A 426 -8.32 5.67 -37.29
CA ASN A 426 -8.47 6.15 -35.92
C ASN A 426 -9.60 7.16 -35.77
N ASP A 427 -9.84 8.05 -36.73
CA ASP A 427 -10.93 9.04 -36.75
C ASP A 427 -11.09 9.77 -35.40
N TYR A 428 -9.98 10.32 -34.90
CA TYR A 428 -9.90 11.02 -33.62
C TYR A 428 -10.29 10.16 -32.41
N ASN A 429 -10.35 8.83 -32.53
CA ASN A 429 -10.55 7.89 -31.43
C ASN A 429 -9.27 7.78 -30.59
N LEU A 430 -9.35 8.13 -29.31
CA LEU A 430 -8.21 8.12 -28.39
C LEU A 430 -8.14 6.84 -27.54
N ASN A 431 -8.79 5.75 -27.94
CA ASN A 431 -8.69 4.48 -27.23
C ASN A 431 -7.24 4.00 -27.22
N ILE A 432 -6.63 3.96 -26.04
CA ILE A 432 -5.19 3.72 -25.84
C ILE A 432 -4.67 2.46 -26.57
N PRO A 433 -5.38 1.31 -26.56
CA PRO A 433 -4.94 0.10 -27.29
C PRO A 433 -4.82 0.24 -28.82
N ARG A 434 -5.31 1.32 -29.42
CA ARG A 434 -5.10 1.62 -30.85
C ARG A 434 -3.68 2.10 -31.14
N TYR A 435 -2.98 2.59 -30.12
CA TYR A 435 -1.68 3.26 -30.23
C TYR A 435 -0.59 2.53 -29.44
N ILE A 436 -0.97 1.87 -28.35
CA ILE A 436 -0.06 1.13 -27.47
C ILE A 436 -0.61 -0.28 -27.28
N ASP A 437 0.08 -1.27 -27.86
CA ASP A 437 -0.23 -2.68 -27.59
C ASP A 437 0.44 -3.10 -26.28
N SER A 438 -0.32 -3.04 -25.19
CA SER A 438 0.14 -3.47 -23.88
C SER A 438 0.03 -4.98 -23.67
N SER A 439 -0.48 -5.77 -24.62
CA SER A 439 -0.66 -7.22 -24.45
C SER A 439 0.67 -7.93 -24.15
N ALA A 440 0.62 -9.01 -23.37
CA ALA A 440 1.81 -9.86 -23.23
C ALA A 440 2.03 -10.59 -24.57
N PRO A 441 3.28 -10.77 -25.03
CA PRO A 441 3.52 -11.61 -26.20
C PRO A 441 2.90 -12.99 -25.95
N GLU A 442 2.16 -13.50 -26.93
CA GLU A 442 1.64 -14.85 -26.85
C GLU A 442 2.79 -15.85 -26.75
N ASP A 443 2.61 -16.87 -25.90
CA ASP A 443 3.58 -17.96 -25.79
C ASP A 443 3.32 -18.99 -26.90
N ILE A 444 3.87 -18.70 -28.08
CA ILE A 444 3.62 -19.45 -29.30
C ILE A 444 4.28 -20.84 -29.23
N GLN A 445 3.48 -21.90 -29.40
CA GLN A 445 4.01 -23.25 -29.56
C GLN A 445 4.48 -23.52 -31.00
N ASP A 446 5.57 -24.26 -31.14
CA ASP A 446 6.16 -24.59 -32.45
C ASP A 446 5.88 -26.04 -32.85
N LEU A 447 5.14 -26.21 -33.96
CA LEU A 447 4.75 -27.54 -34.47
C LEU A 447 5.97 -28.38 -34.88
N HIS A 448 7.00 -27.77 -35.49
CA HIS A 448 8.19 -28.50 -35.90
C HIS A 448 9.06 -28.91 -34.71
N ALA A 449 9.13 -28.09 -33.66
CA ALA A 449 9.75 -28.46 -32.38
C ALA A 449 9.04 -29.67 -31.75
N HIS A 450 7.70 -29.68 -31.72
CA HIS A 450 6.95 -30.83 -31.21
C HIS A 450 7.16 -32.11 -32.02
N LEU A 451 7.33 -31.99 -33.35
CA LEU A 451 7.52 -33.15 -34.21
C LEU A 451 8.97 -33.67 -34.27
N ARG A 452 9.98 -32.80 -34.09
CA ARG A 452 11.39 -33.13 -34.35
C ARG A 452 12.36 -32.74 -33.23
N GLY A 453 11.84 -32.21 -32.13
CA GLY A 453 12.62 -31.71 -31.02
C GLY A 453 13.31 -30.37 -31.32
N GLY A 454 13.93 -29.83 -30.27
CA GLY A 454 14.67 -28.58 -30.28
C GLY A 454 13.82 -27.36 -29.94
N ILE A 455 14.41 -26.43 -29.21
CA ILE A 455 13.82 -25.15 -28.82
C ILE A 455 13.96 -24.16 -29.99
N PRO A 456 12.87 -23.50 -30.44
CA PRO A 456 12.94 -22.49 -31.49
C PRO A 456 13.84 -21.31 -31.09
N ASN A 457 14.70 -20.85 -32.00
CA ASN A 457 15.59 -19.72 -31.74
C ASN A 457 14.82 -18.43 -31.42
N ARG A 458 13.62 -18.25 -31.98
CA ARG A 458 12.66 -17.18 -31.61
C ARG A 458 12.42 -17.10 -30.11
N ASP A 459 12.21 -18.25 -29.46
CA ASP A 459 11.88 -18.29 -28.02
C ASP A 459 13.11 -17.92 -27.17
N LEU A 460 14.32 -18.20 -27.68
CA LEU A 460 15.58 -17.74 -27.08
C LEU A 460 15.81 -16.25 -27.36
N GLU A 461 15.49 -15.74 -28.54
CA GLU A 461 15.59 -14.31 -28.89
C GLU A 461 14.65 -13.46 -28.03
N ALA A 462 13.50 -13.98 -27.61
CA ALA A 462 12.62 -13.31 -26.64
C ALA A 462 13.29 -13.08 -25.26
N LEU A 463 14.39 -13.77 -24.97
CA LEU A 463 15.20 -13.62 -23.76
C LEU A 463 16.42 -12.72 -23.96
N GLN A 464 16.48 -11.95 -25.06
CA GLN A 464 17.64 -11.11 -25.40
C GLN A 464 18.14 -10.21 -24.25
N PRO A 465 17.30 -9.56 -23.42
CA PRO A 465 17.80 -8.77 -22.30
C PRO A 465 18.67 -9.56 -21.31
N TYR A 466 18.40 -10.85 -21.14
CA TYR A 466 19.23 -11.74 -20.31
C TYR A 466 20.54 -12.10 -21.02
N TRP A 467 20.54 -12.23 -22.34
CA TRP A 467 21.75 -12.51 -23.11
C TRP A 467 22.67 -11.29 -23.24
N ASP A 468 22.09 -10.09 -23.23
CA ASP A 468 22.86 -8.85 -23.16
C ASP A 468 23.55 -8.72 -21.79
N ALA A 469 22.88 -9.16 -20.72
CA ALA A 469 23.45 -9.21 -19.36
C ALA A 469 24.43 -10.38 -19.14
N PHE A 470 24.19 -11.53 -19.80
CA PHE A 470 24.96 -12.77 -19.67
C PHE A 470 25.36 -13.34 -21.05
N PRO A 471 26.29 -12.69 -21.78
CA PRO A 471 26.60 -13.06 -23.16
C PRO A 471 27.13 -14.48 -23.33
N SER A 472 27.93 -14.97 -22.38
CA SER A 472 28.53 -16.31 -22.43
C SER A 472 27.56 -17.39 -21.97
N LEU A 473 26.60 -17.03 -21.11
CA LEU A 473 25.62 -17.98 -20.57
C LEU A 473 24.78 -18.65 -21.66
N ARG A 474 24.37 -17.93 -22.71
CA ARG A 474 23.61 -18.50 -23.83
C ARG A 474 24.38 -19.63 -24.51
N ALA A 475 25.65 -19.40 -24.83
CA ALA A 475 26.51 -20.42 -25.46
C ALA A 475 26.83 -21.59 -24.50
N GLY A 476 26.84 -21.33 -23.18
CA GLY A 476 27.00 -22.36 -22.17
C GLY A 476 25.79 -23.28 -22.00
N LEU A 477 24.58 -22.77 -22.26
CA LEU A 477 23.31 -23.49 -22.09
C LEU A 477 22.78 -24.13 -23.37
N PHE A 478 23.19 -23.63 -24.54
CA PHE A 478 22.61 -24.04 -25.82
C PHE A 478 23.67 -24.34 -26.87
N ARG A 479 23.39 -25.35 -27.71
CA ARG A 479 24.12 -25.59 -28.96
C ARG A 479 23.13 -25.67 -30.13
N PRO A 480 23.52 -25.28 -31.36
CA PRO A 480 22.67 -25.47 -32.53
C PRO A 480 22.28 -26.94 -32.69
N LEU A 481 21.00 -27.20 -32.99
CA LEU A 481 20.50 -28.53 -33.32
C LEU A 481 20.24 -28.65 -34.82
N ARG A 482 19.53 -27.67 -35.38
CA ARG A 482 19.18 -27.56 -36.81
C ARG A 482 18.84 -26.10 -37.14
N ASP A 483 18.67 -25.79 -38.42
CA ASP A 483 18.34 -24.42 -38.82
C ASP A 483 17.08 -23.91 -38.10
N GLY A 484 17.22 -22.79 -37.39
CA GLY A 484 16.18 -22.19 -36.56
C GLY A 484 15.95 -22.80 -35.16
N TYR A 485 16.68 -23.86 -34.76
CA TYR A 485 16.45 -24.56 -33.48
C TYR A 485 17.74 -24.87 -32.72
N SER A 486 17.67 -24.73 -31.41
CA SER A 486 18.74 -25.03 -30.47
C SER A 486 18.35 -26.15 -29.51
N GLN A 487 19.32 -26.83 -28.92
CA GLN A 487 19.10 -27.82 -27.87
C GLN A 487 19.83 -27.39 -26.60
N LEU A 488 19.22 -27.68 -25.44
CA LEU A 488 19.88 -27.52 -24.14
C LEU A 488 21.10 -28.45 -24.08
N THR A 489 22.19 -27.94 -23.49
CA THR A 489 23.43 -28.70 -23.25
C THR A 489 23.47 -29.36 -21.87
N VAL A 490 22.50 -29.03 -21.01
CA VAL A 490 22.33 -29.53 -19.64
C VAL A 490 20.91 -30.06 -19.45
N ASP A 491 20.72 -30.94 -18.46
CA ASP A 491 19.37 -31.34 -18.06
C ASP A 491 18.57 -30.14 -17.55
N LYS A 492 17.25 -30.13 -17.75
CA LYS A 492 16.36 -29.07 -17.27
C LYS A 492 16.43 -28.89 -15.74
N ALA A 493 16.70 -29.95 -15.00
CA ALA A 493 16.92 -29.91 -13.55
C ALA A 493 18.20 -29.15 -13.17
N ASP A 494 19.22 -29.21 -14.02
CA ASP A 494 20.54 -28.59 -13.77
C ASP A 494 20.64 -27.14 -14.29
N VAL A 495 19.64 -26.65 -15.03
CA VAL A 495 19.62 -25.27 -15.56
C VAL A 495 19.82 -24.25 -14.46
N GLN A 496 19.18 -24.42 -13.31
CA GLN A 496 19.31 -23.48 -12.19
C GLN A 496 20.77 -23.37 -11.73
N GLY A 497 21.39 -24.50 -11.41
CA GLY A 497 22.80 -24.55 -11.00
C GLY A 497 23.71 -23.96 -12.07
N LYS A 498 23.49 -24.30 -13.34
CA LYS A 498 24.30 -23.78 -14.44
C LYS A 498 24.23 -22.25 -14.59
N VAL A 499 23.06 -21.66 -14.34
CA VAL A 499 22.88 -20.20 -14.35
C VAL A 499 23.52 -19.57 -13.11
N THR A 500 23.26 -20.09 -11.91
CA THR A 500 23.75 -19.51 -10.66
C THR A 500 25.26 -19.70 -10.44
N ASP A 501 25.85 -20.73 -11.05
CA ASP A 501 27.29 -20.99 -10.96
C ASP A 501 28.09 -20.23 -12.04
N SER A 502 27.40 -19.51 -12.94
CA SER A 502 28.07 -18.74 -13.98
C SER A 502 28.80 -17.53 -13.40
N ASN A 503 30.03 -17.30 -13.87
CA ASN A 503 30.82 -16.12 -13.47
C ASN A 503 30.09 -14.81 -13.78
N GLU A 504 29.30 -14.77 -14.87
CA GLU A 504 28.53 -13.59 -15.26
C GLU A 504 27.41 -13.29 -14.27
N TYR A 505 26.68 -14.31 -13.79
CA TYR A 505 25.69 -14.14 -12.73
C TYR A 505 26.32 -13.68 -11.42
N GLN A 506 27.41 -14.32 -10.99
CA GLN A 506 28.10 -13.96 -9.76
C GLN A 506 28.63 -12.51 -9.82
N ALA A 507 29.17 -12.09 -10.97
CA ALA A 507 29.60 -10.72 -11.19
C ALA A 507 28.42 -9.73 -11.22
N PHE A 508 27.29 -10.11 -11.82
CA PHE A 508 26.07 -9.30 -11.83
C PHE A 508 25.52 -9.10 -10.41
N ALA A 509 25.33 -10.18 -9.65
CA ALA A 509 24.84 -10.14 -8.27
C ALA A 509 25.76 -9.31 -7.37
N LYS A 510 27.08 -9.54 -7.44
CA LYS A 510 28.05 -8.73 -6.71
C LYS A 510 28.01 -7.27 -7.12
N GLY A 511 27.99 -6.97 -8.42
CA GLY A 511 27.93 -5.58 -8.88
C GLY A 511 26.66 -4.85 -8.44
N THR A 512 25.53 -5.55 -8.31
CA THR A 512 24.31 -4.98 -7.73
C THR A 512 24.51 -4.64 -6.26
N ALA A 513 25.05 -5.57 -5.47
CA ALA A 513 25.36 -5.32 -4.06
C ALA A 513 26.35 -4.14 -3.89
N ASP A 514 27.40 -4.09 -4.72
CA ASP A 514 28.41 -3.02 -4.70
C ASP A 514 27.78 -1.63 -4.97
N ILE A 515 26.78 -1.55 -5.87
CA ILE A 515 26.05 -0.30 -6.14
C ILE A 515 25.21 0.12 -4.94
N VAL A 516 24.46 -0.81 -4.34
CA VAL A 516 23.66 -0.52 -3.14
C VAL A 516 24.57 -0.04 -2.01
N ASP A 517 25.71 -0.69 -1.83
CA ASP A 517 26.68 -0.34 -0.78
C ASP A 517 27.29 1.04 -1.00
N ALA A 518 27.69 1.35 -2.25
CA ALA A 518 28.22 2.67 -2.59
C ALA A 518 27.17 3.77 -2.40
N TRP A 519 25.94 3.55 -2.85
CA TRP A 519 24.83 4.48 -2.66
C TRP A 519 24.49 4.67 -1.18
N TRP A 520 24.40 3.59 -0.39
CA TRP A 520 24.11 3.69 1.03
C TRP A 520 25.22 4.44 1.78
N ALA A 521 26.48 4.16 1.45
CA ALA A 521 27.62 4.87 2.03
C ALA A 521 27.60 6.38 1.72
N ASP A 522 27.24 6.75 0.48
CA ASP A 522 27.06 8.16 0.08
C ASP A 522 25.93 8.84 0.87
N LYS A 523 24.79 8.17 1.03
CA LYS A 523 23.61 8.74 1.72
C LYS A 523 23.68 8.62 3.24
N ARG A 524 24.58 7.82 3.79
CA ARG A 524 24.70 7.55 5.24
C ARG A 524 24.74 8.83 6.06
N LYS A 525 25.43 9.87 5.59
CA LYS A 525 25.53 11.15 6.29
C LYS A 525 24.17 11.81 6.50
N LEU A 526 23.28 11.76 5.50
CA LEU A 526 21.93 12.33 5.62
C LEU A 526 21.14 11.67 6.76
N PHE A 527 21.31 10.37 6.95
CA PHE A 527 20.68 9.66 8.07
C PHE A 527 21.32 10.00 9.42
N VAL A 528 22.64 10.09 9.49
CA VAL A 528 23.36 10.46 10.72
C VAL A 528 22.95 11.87 11.21
N ASP A 529 22.68 12.77 10.28
CA ASP A 529 22.36 14.19 10.55
C ASP A 529 20.86 14.42 10.82
N ILE A 530 20.04 13.38 10.98
CA ILE A 530 18.63 13.51 11.38
C ILE A 530 18.55 14.17 12.78
N THR A 531 17.78 15.24 12.84
CA THR A 531 17.50 16.10 14.00
C THR A 531 16.02 16.51 14.02
N SER A 532 15.58 17.21 15.07
CA SER A 532 14.20 17.70 15.21
C SER A 532 13.73 18.69 14.15
N SER A 533 14.62 19.19 13.28
CA SER A 533 14.28 20.07 12.15
C SER A 533 14.32 19.36 10.80
N THR A 534 14.50 18.04 10.78
CA THR A 534 14.61 17.28 9.53
C THR A 534 13.24 17.10 8.91
N SER A 535 13.11 17.39 7.61
CA SER A 535 11.92 17.03 6.85
C SER A 535 12.05 15.60 6.35
N ALA A 536 11.20 14.70 6.87
CA ALA A 536 11.17 13.31 6.44
C ALA A 536 10.88 13.18 4.92
N ALA A 537 10.03 14.05 4.37
CA ALA A 537 9.69 14.08 2.95
C ALA A 537 10.89 14.43 2.07
N ASN A 538 11.66 15.46 2.42
CA ASN A 538 12.87 15.83 1.67
C ASN A 538 13.95 14.76 1.78
N LEU A 539 14.15 14.20 2.98
CA LEU A 539 15.11 13.13 3.22
C LEU A 539 14.84 11.93 2.31
N ILE A 540 13.61 11.40 2.29
CA ILE A 540 13.30 10.24 1.48
C ILE A 540 13.32 10.55 -0.02
N HIS A 541 12.94 11.75 -0.44
CA HIS A 541 13.06 12.18 -1.82
C HIS A 541 14.52 12.11 -2.29
N ASP A 542 15.44 12.78 -1.60
CA ASP A 542 16.87 12.82 -1.97
C ASP A 542 17.51 11.42 -2.01
N VAL A 543 17.16 10.58 -1.04
CA VAL A 543 17.67 9.21 -0.92
C VAL A 543 17.14 8.33 -2.04
N SER A 544 15.83 8.39 -2.31
CA SER A 544 15.17 7.52 -3.30
C SER A 544 15.45 7.90 -4.75
N GLU A 545 15.54 9.19 -5.08
CA GLU A 545 15.92 9.65 -6.42
C GLU A 545 17.37 9.29 -6.75
N ALA A 546 18.29 9.39 -5.78
CA ALA A 546 19.66 8.96 -5.98
C ALA A 546 19.77 7.43 -6.18
N LEU A 547 18.90 6.64 -5.55
CA LEU A 547 18.85 5.19 -5.76
C LEU A 547 18.38 4.86 -7.18
N LEU A 548 17.31 5.53 -7.64
CA LEU A 548 16.81 5.39 -9.01
C LEU A 548 17.93 5.67 -10.02
N GLU A 549 18.61 6.81 -9.88
CA GLU A 549 19.67 7.23 -10.80
C GLU A 549 20.84 6.23 -10.83
N ALA A 550 21.21 5.66 -9.68
CA ALA A 550 22.26 4.64 -9.59
C ALA A 550 21.92 3.36 -10.38
N PHE A 551 20.63 3.06 -10.55
CA PHE A 551 20.16 1.85 -11.25
C PHE A 551 19.70 2.08 -12.69
N ARG A 552 19.40 3.31 -13.12
CA ARG A 552 19.04 3.62 -14.52
C ARG A 552 19.98 3.04 -15.59
N PRO A 553 21.32 3.04 -15.43
CA PRO A 553 22.21 2.49 -16.46
C PRO A 553 22.36 0.96 -16.38
N ARG A 554 21.77 0.28 -15.38
CA ARG A 554 21.98 -1.16 -15.18
C ARG A 554 21.05 -1.95 -16.11
N PRO A 555 21.60 -2.79 -17.01
CA PRO A 555 20.79 -3.69 -17.80
C PRO A 555 20.00 -4.65 -16.91
N LEU A 556 18.85 -5.10 -17.42
CA LEU A 556 17.97 -6.11 -16.81
C LEU A 556 17.23 -5.70 -15.53
N ILE A 557 17.83 -4.87 -14.67
CA ILE A 557 17.18 -4.38 -13.45
C ILE A 557 16.30 -3.18 -13.78
N ASP A 558 15.00 -3.28 -13.50
CA ASP A 558 14.07 -2.15 -13.59
C ASP A 558 14.36 -1.18 -12.43
N GLU A 559 14.79 0.05 -12.73
CA GLU A 559 15.11 1.06 -11.72
C GLU A 559 13.91 1.33 -10.79
N TYR A 560 12.69 1.27 -11.33
CA TYR A 560 11.46 1.46 -10.55
C TYR A 560 11.19 0.27 -9.61
N GLY A 561 11.65 -0.94 -9.96
CA GLY A 561 11.61 -2.11 -9.09
C GLY A 561 12.48 -1.94 -7.86
N VAL A 562 13.67 -1.35 -8.01
CA VAL A 562 14.58 -1.03 -6.90
C VAL A 562 14.02 0.07 -6.01
N TYR A 563 13.50 1.14 -6.62
CA TYR A 563 12.80 2.23 -5.90
C TYR A 563 11.64 1.71 -5.04
N GLU A 564 10.87 0.75 -5.56
CA GLU A 564 9.78 0.10 -4.81
C GLU A 564 10.28 -0.50 -3.50
N GLN A 565 11.43 -1.19 -3.52
CA GLN A 565 11.93 -1.90 -2.34
C GLN A 565 12.25 -0.94 -1.20
N LEU A 566 12.84 0.22 -1.51
CA LEU A 566 13.08 1.28 -0.53
C LEU A 566 11.76 1.91 -0.08
N MET A 567 10.90 2.32 -1.01
CA MET A 567 9.69 3.08 -0.67
C MET A 567 8.64 2.25 0.07
N SER A 568 8.51 0.97 -0.26
CA SER A 568 7.67 0.05 0.51
C SER A 568 8.20 -0.15 1.93
N TYR A 569 9.51 -0.21 2.12
CA TYR A 569 10.10 -0.26 3.47
C TYR A 569 9.94 1.05 4.24
N TRP A 570 10.14 2.19 3.57
CA TRP A 570 9.88 3.53 4.10
C TRP A 570 8.47 3.64 4.67
N ASN A 571 7.46 3.34 3.84
CA ASN A 571 6.06 3.44 4.21
C ASN A 571 5.64 2.44 5.29
N ALA A 572 6.32 1.31 5.41
CA ALA A 572 5.98 0.25 6.36
C ALA A 572 6.60 0.44 7.75
N SER A 573 7.82 0.98 7.84
CA SER A 573 8.56 1.05 9.11
C SER A 573 9.54 2.21 9.22
N MET A 574 10.33 2.50 8.20
CA MET A 574 11.45 3.45 8.35
C MET A 574 10.97 4.90 8.52
N HIS A 575 9.81 5.27 7.96
CA HIS A 575 9.19 6.57 8.22
C HIS A 575 8.88 6.77 9.71
N ASP A 576 8.27 5.78 10.36
CA ASP A 576 7.92 5.84 11.78
C ASP A 576 9.17 5.93 12.67
N ASP A 577 10.26 5.25 12.27
CA ASP A 577 11.55 5.38 12.94
C ASP A 577 12.10 6.81 12.81
N VAL A 578 12.06 7.40 11.62
CA VAL A 578 12.53 8.78 11.38
C VAL A 578 11.70 9.77 12.19
N ALA A 579 10.36 9.67 12.17
CA ALA A 579 9.48 10.53 12.96
C ALA A 579 9.76 10.40 14.47
N LEU A 580 10.06 9.19 14.94
CA LEU A 580 10.44 8.96 16.33
C LEU A 580 11.79 9.63 16.67
N ILE A 581 12.78 9.56 15.78
CA ILE A 581 14.08 10.22 15.98
C ILE A 581 13.94 11.75 15.93
N VAL A 582 13.13 12.30 15.02
CA VAL A 582 12.87 13.74 14.92
C VAL A 582 12.24 14.25 16.22
N SER A 583 11.29 13.51 16.79
CA SER A 583 10.56 13.92 17.98
C SER A 583 11.28 13.68 19.31
N GLU A 584 11.95 12.54 19.47
CA GLU A 584 12.58 12.14 20.76
C GLU A 584 14.11 12.22 20.76
N GLY A 585 14.73 12.46 19.60
CA GLY A 585 16.17 12.33 19.40
C GLY A 585 16.63 10.86 19.42
N TRP A 586 17.85 10.61 18.93
CA TRP A 586 18.44 9.28 18.83
C TRP A 586 18.45 8.52 20.17
N ASP A 587 18.91 9.16 21.25
CA ASP A 587 19.01 8.54 22.57
C ASP A 587 17.65 8.31 23.24
N GLY A 588 16.67 9.17 22.97
CA GLY A 588 15.30 9.02 23.47
C GLY A 588 14.61 7.84 22.80
N ALA A 589 14.60 7.86 21.46
CA ALA A 589 13.94 6.89 20.61
C ALA A 589 14.46 5.45 20.79
N ALA A 590 15.74 5.27 21.15
CA ALA A 590 16.35 3.96 21.33
C ALA A 590 16.05 3.29 22.69
N LYS A 591 15.45 4.01 23.65
CA LYS A 591 15.24 3.48 25.00
C LYS A 591 14.08 2.49 25.05
N PRO A 592 14.25 1.33 25.73
CA PRO A 592 13.14 0.45 26.05
C PRO A 592 12.10 1.17 26.91
N ARG A 593 10.84 1.08 26.53
CA ARG A 593 9.70 1.61 27.30
C ARG A 593 8.78 0.48 27.76
N PRO A 594 8.00 0.67 28.84
CA PRO A 594 6.95 -0.26 29.19
C PRO A 594 5.87 -0.32 28.09
N ALA A 595 5.33 -1.52 27.86
CA ALA A 595 4.19 -1.72 26.97
C ALA A 595 2.98 -0.92 27.48
N ARG A 596 2.27 -0.24 26.57
CA ARG A 596 1.07 0.52 26.92
C ARG A 596 -0.02 -0.43 27.40
N THR A 597 -0.87 0.06 28.30
CA THR A 597 -1.94 -0.73 28.91
C THR A 597 -3.28 -0.02 28.76
N TRP A 598 -4.27 -0.75 28.29
CA TRP A 598 -5.67 -0.30 28.27
C TRP A 598 -6.56 -1.37 28.88
N LYS A 599 -7.83 -1.05 29.12
CA LYS A 599 -8.78 -2.02 29.67
C LYS A 599 -9.71 -2.55 28.59
N ASP A 600 -10.02 -3.83 28.64
CA ASP A 600 -11.08 -4.42 27.82
C ASP A 600 -12.47 -4.07 28.37
N LYS A 601 -13.51 -4.46 27.63
CA LYS A 601 -14.93 -4.31 28.01
C LYS A 601 -15.31 -4.93 29.36
N ASN A 602 -14.48 -5.81 29.92
CA ASN A 602 -14.67 -6.45 31.22
C ASN A 602 -13.74 -5.85 32.29
N ASN A 603 -13.14 -4.68 32.05
CA ASN A 603 -12.21 -4.00 32.94
C ASN A 603 -10.90 -4.78 33.18
N LYS A 604 -10.55 -5.74 32.31
CA LYS A 604 -9.28 -6.49 32.38
C LYS A 604 -8.18 -5.75 31.61
N PRO A 605 -6.95 -5.69 32.15
CA PRO A 605 -5.84 -5.03 31.46
C PRO A 605 -5.44 -5.82 30.21
N LYS A 606 -5.48 -5.16 29.05
CA LYS A 606 -4.79 -5.54 27.83
C LYS A 606 -3.49 -4.76 27.71
N TYR A 607 -2.53 -5.39 27.05
CA TYR A 607 -1.19 -4.85 26.86
C TYR A 607 -0.91 -4.78 25.37
N GLU A 608 -0.16 -3.75 24.99
CA GLU A 608 0.51 -3.69 23.70
C GLU A 608 1.44 -4.90 23.54
N ASP A 609 1.61 -5.34 22.30
CA ASP A 609 2.54 -6.42 21.98
C ASP A 609 3.97 -5.99 22.34
N ALA A 610 4.62 -6.83 23.13
CA ALA A 610 5.92 -6.52 23.71
C ALA A 610 7.00 -7.39 23.08
N HIS A 611 8.14 -6.78 22.79
CA HIS A 611 9.31 -7.46 22.24
C HIS A 611 9.95 -8.38 23.29
N ILE A 612 10.03 -7.91 24.55
CA ILE A 612 10.59 -8.70 25.65
C ILE A 612 9.61 -8.71 26.82
N VAL A 613 9.36 -9.91 27.37
CA VAL A 613 8.52 -10.12 28.55
C VAL A 613 9.34 -10.79 29.65
N THR A 614 9.50 -10.12 30.77
CA THR A 614 10.27 -10.63 31.93
C THR A 614 9.35 -10.84 33.13
N GLY A 615 9.55 -11.94 33.88
CA GLY A 615 8.73 -12.29 35.05
C GLY A 615 7.53 -13.20 34.73
N SER A 616 6.66 -13.41 35.72
CA SER A 616 5.57 -14.39 35.64
C SER A 616 4.18 -13.75 35.66
N ARG A 617 3.33 -14.10 34.67
CA ARG A 617 1.87 -13.89 34.61
C ARG A 617 1.38 -12.51 35.08
N ALA A 618 1.16 -12.32 36.38
CA ALA A 618 0.63 -11.10 36.98
C ALA A 618 1.69 -9.99 37.22
N THR A 619 2.97 -10.35 37.36
CA THR A 619 4.08 -9.41 37.60
C THR A 619 4.98 -9.21 36.37
N ALA A 620 4.52 -9.69 35.21
CA ALA A 620 5.28 -9.65 33.98
C ALA A 620 5.52 -8.19 33.53
N LYS A 621 6.79 -7.78 33.49
CA LYS A 621 7.20 -6.52 32.87
C LYS A 621 7.32 -6.75 31.37
N ARG A 622 6.62 -5.91 30.61
CA ARG A 622 6.54 -5.98 29.15
C ARG A 622 7.26 -4.77 28.59
N TRP A 623 8.26 -5.02 27.75
CA TRP A 623 9.13 -4.00 27.19
C TRP A 623 8.92 -3.91 25.68
N VAL A 624 8.78 -2.68 25.21
CA VAL A 624 8.68 -2.32 23.79
C VAL A 624 9.90 -1.48 23.43
N MET A 625 10.55 -1.81 22.32
CA MET A 625 11.67 -1.07 21.78
C MET A 625 11.28 -0.60 20.39
N ASP A 626 10.92 0.67 20.30
CA ASP A 626 10.30 1.22 19.09
C ASP A 626 11.28 1.38 17.94
N LEU A 627 12.48 1.94 18.21
CA LEU A 627 13.47 2.22 17.18
C LEU A 627 14.40 1.02 16.91
N VAL A 628 14.90 0.40 17.98
CA VAL A 628 15.91 -0.66 17.90
C VAL A 628 15.36 -1.94 18.51
N PRO A 629 14.75 -2.84 17.71
CA PRO A 629 14.31 -4.15 18.18
C PRO A 629 15.46 -5.01 18.77
N PRO A 630 15.17 -5.97 19.68
CA PRO A 630 16.20 -6.75 20.39
C PRO A 630 17.14 -7.50 19.48
N GLU A 631 16.65 -8.00 18.35
CA GLU A 631 17.40 -8.85 17.44
C GLU A 631 18.64 -8.15 16.87
N TYR A 632 18.62 -6.82 16.71
CA TYR A 632 19.77 -6.04 16.26
C TYR A 632 20.83 -5.93 17.36
N VAL A 633 20.40 -5.62 18.59
CA VAL A 633 21.30 -5.59 19.76
C VAL A 633 21.92 -6.96 20.00
N ILE A 634 21.11 -8.03 19.94
CA ILE A 634 21.56 -9.41 20.12
C ILE A 634 22.56 -9.80 19.04
N SER A 635 22.26 -9.50 17.76
CA SER A 635 23.14 -9.86 16.65
C SER A 635 24.50 -9.16 16.73
N ARG A 636 24.52 -7.90 17.16
CA ARG A 636 25.75 -7.10 17.24
C ARG A 636 26.60 -7.40 18.47
N PHE A 637 25.97 -7.53 19.65
CA PHE A 637 26.69 -7.62 20.92
C PHE A 637 26.76 -9.03 21.52
N PHE A 638 25.86 -9.93 21.12
CA PHE A 638 25.77 -11.29 21.67
C PHE A 638 25.72 -12.38 20.58
N PRO A 639 26.62 -12.36 19.57
CA PRO A 639 26.56 -13.31 18.46
C PRO A 639 26.80 -14.76 18.90
N LYS A 640 27.61 -14.98 19.95
CA LYS A 640 27.89 -16.33 20.49
C LYS A 640 26.66 -16.92 21.18
N GLU A 641 25.99 -16.12 22.00
CA GLU A 641 24.76 -16.52 22.68
C GLU A 641 23.62 -16.73 21.69
N LYS A 642 23.52 -15.88 20.65
CA LYS A 642 22.59 -16.08 19.54
C LYS A 642 22.83 -17.41 18.84
N ALA A 643 24.08 -17.75 18.52
CA ALA A 643 24.43 -19.03 17.90
C ALA A 643 24.13 -20.23 18.81
N ALA A 644 24.41 -20.11 20.11
CA ALA A 644 24.07 -21.14 21.10
C ALA A 644 22.56 -21.36 21.20
N LEU A 645 21.76 -20.28 21.19
CA LEU A 645 20.30 -20.38 21.17
C LEU A 645 19.80 -21.04 19.88
N ALA A 646 20.37 -20.69 18.72
CA ALA A 646 20.03 -21.31 17.44
C ALA A 646 20.28 -22.83 17.46
N GLN A 647 21.41 -23.27 18.05
CA GLN A 647 21.71 -24.69 18.22
C GLN A 647 20.67 -25.40 19.11
N LEU A 648 20.26 -24.78 20.22
CA LEU A 648 19.22 -25.34 21.10
C LEU A 648 17.85 -25.42 20.41
N ILE A 649 17.53 -24.48 19.52
CA ILE A 649 16.30 -24.52 18.71
C ILE A 649 16.35 -25.71 17.74
N VAL A 650 17.47 -25.93 17.06
CA VAL A 650 17.66 -27.11 16.20
C VAL A 650 17.53 -28.41 17.00
N GLU A 651 18.12 -28.49 18.20
CA GLU A 651 17.96 -29.64 19.09
C GLU A 651 16.52 -29.87 19.54
N GLN A 652 15.76 -28.79 19.75
CA GLN A 652 14.32 -28.87 20.06
C GLN A 652 13.53 -29.40 18.87
N GLU A 653 13.81 -28.95 17.65
CA GLU A 653 13.18 -29.44 16.43
C GLU A 653 13.48 -30.93 16.21
N ILE A 654 14.74 -31.35 16.34
CA ILE A 654 15.14 -32.76 16.27
C ILE A 654 14.39 -33.61 17.30
N ALA A 655 14.30 -33.14 18.55
CA ALA A 655 13.57 -33.86 19.60
C ALA A 655 12.06 -33.94 19.32
N SER A 656 11.50 -32.93 18.66
CA SER A 656 10.09 -32.88 18.28
C SER A 656 9.80 -33.82 17.11
N GLN A 657 10.64 -33.81 16.08
CA GLN A 657 10.56 -34.70 14.94
C GLN A 657 10.71 -36.18 15.36
N ALA A 658 11.70 -36.49 16.20
CA ALA A 658 11.89 -37.86 16.69
C ALA A 658 10.68 -38.37 17.50
N LEU A 659 9.98 -37.49 18.21
CA LEU A 659 8.74 -37.85 18.92
C LEU A 659 7.59 -38.07 17.94
N GLU A 660 7.44 -37.21 16.93
CA GLU A 660 6.40 -37.32 15.90
C GLU A 660 6.57 -38.58 15.07
N GLU A 661 7.77 -38.83 14.54
CA GLU A 661 8.10 -40.06 13.79
C GLU A 661 7.80 -41.33 14.61
N TYR A 662 8.16 -41.34 15.90
CA TYR A 662 7.90 -42.48 16.78
C TYR A 662 6.40 -42.69 17.07
N ILE A 663 5.63 -41.60 17.19
CA ILE A 663 4.18 -41.68 17.35
C ILE A 663 3.54 -42.19 16.06
N ASP A 664 3.93 -41.68 14.90
CA ASP A 664 3.38 -42.08 13.61
C ASP A 664 3.65 -43.55 13.30
N GLU A 665 4.81 -44.08 13.69
CA GLU A 665 5.17 -45.48 13.48
C GLU A 665 4.47 -46.44 14.47
N HIS A 666 4.26 -46.04 15.73
CA HIS A 666 3.88 -46.97 16.79
C HIS A 666 2.53 -46.70 17.47
N ALA A 667 1.89 -45.58 17.18
CA ALA A 667 0.54 -45.25 17.66
C ALA A 667 -0.56 -45.60 16.63
N VAL A 668 -0.27 -46.53 15.72
CA VAL A 668 -1.24 -47.15 14.80
C VAL A 668 -1.85 -48.41 15.40
N GLU A 669 -2.95 -48.91 14.83
CA GLU A 669 -3.57 -50.18 15.23
C GLU A 669 -2.52 -51.31 15.23
N ASP A 670 -2.50 -52.12 16.30
CA ASP A 670 -1.45 -53.12 16.62
C ASP A 670 -0.02 -52.58 16.89
N GLY A 671 0.16 -51.26 16.97
CA GLY A 671 1.44 -50.62 17.29
C GLY A 671 1.84 -50.69 18.77
N LEU A 672 3.14 -50.55 19.05
CA LEU A 672 3.75 -50.74 20.38
C LEU A 672 3.20 -49.82 21.49
N ILE A 673 2.56 -48.70 21.13
CA ILE A 673 2.01 -47.72 22.07
C ILE A 673 0.52 -47.47 21.85
N TRP A 674 -0.14 -48.27 21.00
CA TRP A 674 -1.56 -48.15 20.64
C TRP A 674 -2.48 -48.13 21.85
N GLU A 675 -2.25 -49.02 22.81
CA GLU A 675 -3.05 -49.15 24.05
C GLU A 675 -2.96 -47.92 24.97
N ALA A 676 -2.08 -46.95 24.67
CA ALA A 676 -1.99 -45.66 25.37
C ALA A 676 -2.65 -44.49 24.61
N VAL A 677 -3.21 -44.73 23.43
CA VAL A 677 -3.85 -43.70 22.59
C VAL A 677 -5.29 -43.46 23.07
N GLU A 678 -5.66 -42.19 23.27
CA GLU A 678 -7.03 -41.77 23.54
C GLU A 678 -7.46 -40.68 22.55
N ASN A 679 -8.59 -40.88 21.86
CA ASN A 679 -9.11 -39.94 20.84
C ASN A 679 -8.05 -39.55 19.79
N ASP A 680 -7.38 -40.57 19.22
CA ASP A 680 -6.32 -40.43 18.22
C ASP A 680 -5.10 -39.60 18.69
N LYS A 681 -4.89 -39.51 20.02
CA LYS A 681 -3.76 -38.78 20.59
C LYS A 681 -3.13 -39.56 21.73
N ILE A 682 -1.81 -39.59 21.75
CA ILE A 682 -1.03 -39.99 22.91
C ILE A 682 -0.46 -38.75 23.60
N THR A 683 -0.31 -38.82 24.92
CA THR A 683 0.40 -37.82 25.72
C THR A 683 1.37 -38.53 26.65
N ARG A 684 2.38 -37.81 27.14
CA ARG A 684 3.28 -38.33 28.18
C ARG A 684 2.54 -38.96 29.36
N SER A 685 1.45 -38.33 29.82
CA SER A 685 0.63 -38.83 30.94
C SER A 685 -0.08 -40.14 30.60
N LEU A 686 -0.62 -40.25 29.39
CA LEU A 686 -1.31 -41.46 28.93
C LEU A 686 -0.31 -42.62 28.78
N ALA A 687 0.83 -42.39 28.13
CA ALA A 687 1.90 -43.37 28.02
C ALA A 687 2.38 -43.84 29.41
N ALA A 688 2.56 -42.92 30.36
CA ALA A 688 2.96 -43.25 31.72
C ALA A 688 1.88 -44.01 32.51
N ALA A 689 0.60 -43.73 32.26
CA ALA A 689 -0.51 -44.48 32.87
C ALA A 689 -0.55 -45.91 32.33
N ARG A 690 -0.49 -46.09 31.00
CA ARG A 690 -0.48 -47.41 30.36
C ARG A 690 0.74 -48.22 30.77
N LEU A 691 1.93 -47.61 30.85
CA LEU A 691 3.16 -48.29 31.28
C LEU A 691 3.02 -48.90 32.69
N ARG A 692 2.30 -48.25 33.62
CA ARG A 692 2.07 -48.79 34.96
C ARG A 692 1.13 -50.00 34.95
N VAL A 693 0.13 -49.97 34.07
CA VAL A 693 -0.84 -51.06 33.89
C VAL A 693 -0.16 -52.25 33.21
N ALA A 694 0.52 -52.01 32.08
CA ALA A 694 1.29 -53.01 31.33
C ALA A 694 2.30 -53.78 32.22
N LYS A 695 3.02 -53.07 33.11
CA LYS A 695 3.95 -53.70 34.07
C LYS A 695 3.28 -54.57 35.14
N ARG A 696 2.03 -54.26 35.53
CA ARG A 696 1.27 -55.05 36.54
C ARG A 696 0.63 -56.29 35.93
N GLU A 697 0.23 -56.20 34.67
CA GLU A 697 -0.44 -57.27 33.93
C GLU A 697 0.54 -58.27 33.31
N GLY A 698 1.84 -57.96 33.30
CA GLY A 698 2.84 -58.80 32.64
C GLY A 698 2.73 -58.75 31.13
N ALA A 699 2.41 -57.57 30.59
CA ALA A 699 2.27 -57.33 29.16
C ALA A 699 3.57 -57.58 28.38
N ASP A 700 3.46 -57.59 27.05
CA ASP A 700 4.59 -57.85 26.15
C ASP A 700 5.78 -56.91 26.45
N ALA A 701 6.99 -57.46 26.37
CA ALA A 701 8.22 -56.72 26.61
C ALA A 701 8.40 -55.57 25.62
N ASP A 702 7.92 -55.72 24.39
CA ASP A 702 8.04 -54.74 23.32
C ASP A 702 7.07 -53.56 23.53
N GLU A 703 5.85 -53.81 24.05
CA GLU A 703 4.92 -52.76 24.47
C GLU A 703 5.52 -51.94 25.63
N VAL A 704 6.08 -52.63 26.64
CA VAL A 704 6.72 -51.96 27.78
C VAL A 704 7.93 -51.12 27.36
N GLN A 705 8.71 -51.60 26.39
CA GLN A 705 9.82 -50.84 25.81
C GLN A 705 9.32 -49.64 24.99
N GLY A 706 8.28 -49.83 24.17
CA GLY A 706 7.72 -48.75 23.35
C GLY A 706 7.16 -47.61 24.19
N LEU A 707 6.42 -47.94 25.24
CA LEU A 707 5.90 -46.97 26.21
C LEU A 707 7.03 -46.24 26.97
N GLN A 708 8.13 -46.92 27.30
CA GLN A 708 9.30 -46.27 27.91
C GLN A 708 9.99 -45.31 26.94
N GLN A 709 10.10 -45.71 25.66
CA GLN A 709 10.74 -44.92 24.62
C GLN A 709 9.94 -43.65 24.32
N VAL A 710 8.61 -43.74 24.14
CA VAL A 710 7.79 -42.54 23.90
C VAL A 710 7.80 -41.58 25.09
N ILE A 711 7.81 -42.08 26.34
CA ILE A 711 7.96 -41.24 27.54
C ILE A 711 9.31 -40.52 27.53
N LYS A 712 10.39 -41.23 27.16
CA LYS A 712 11.73 -40.65 27.07
C LYS A 712 11.79 -39.54 26.00
N LEU A 713 11.13 -39.74 24.85
CA LEU A 713 11.05 -38.73 23.79
C LEU A 713 10.24 -37.50 24.23
N TYR A 714 9.11 -37.69 24.94
CA TYR A 714 8.39 -36.57 25.58
C TYR A 714 9.24 -35.80 26.58
N ASP A 715 10.00 -36.51 27.44
CA ASP A 715 10.87 -35.89 28.43
C ASP A 715 12.03 -35.13 27.77
N ALA A 716 12.62 -35.69 26.69
CA ALA A 716 13.63 -35.02 25.88
C ALA A 716 13.10 -33.76 25.21
N GLY A 717 11.92 -33.81 24.57
CA GLY A 717 11.26 -32.66 23.98
C GLY A 717 10.93 -31.56 25.01
N ALA A 718 10.46 -31.96 26.20
CA ALA A 718 10.21 -31.03 27.30
C ALA A 718 11.51 -30.37 27.82
N ALA A 719 12.60 -31.13 27.92
CA ALA A 719 13.91 -30.63 28.33
C ALA A 719 14.49 -29.65 27.29
N ALA A 720 14.44 -29.99 26.00
CA ALA A 720 14.91 -29.12 24.91
C ALA A 720 14.10 -27.81 24.86
N LYS A 721 12.77 -27.89 24.94
CA LYS A 721 11.89 -26.71 25.02
C LYS A 721 12.20 -25.83 26.23
N LYS A 722 12.52 -26.44 27.38
CA LYS A 722 12.92 -25.71 28.58
C LYS A 722 14.27 -25.01 28.39
N ALA A 723 15.25 -25.69 27.78
CA ALA A 723 16.57 -25.13 27.50
C ALA A 723 16.49 -23.92 26.56
N VAL A 724 15.69 -24.00 25.48
CA VAL A 724 15.41 -22.86 24.59
C VAL A 724 14.80 -21.71 25.37
N LYS A 725 13.75 -21.96 26.17
CA LYS A 725 13.09 -20.91 26.96
C LYS A 725 14.03 -20.21 27.95
N GLU A 726 14.88 -20.97 28.64
CA GLU A 726 15.85 -20.43 29.60
C GLU A 726 16.96 -19.64 28.89
N ALA A 727 17.47 -20.13 27.76
CA ALA A 727 18.45 -19.42 26.94
C ALA A 727 17.89 -18.13 26.35
N THR A 728 16.65 -18.14 25.82
CA THR A 728 15.95 -16.94 25.36
C THR A 728 15.80 -15.93 26.49
N ALA A 729 15.26 -16.33 27.65
CA ALA A 729 15.08 -15.43 28.78
C ALA A 729 16.41 -14.83 29.29
N LYS A 730 17.50 -15.61 29.26
CA LYS A 730 18.84 -15.11 29.60
C LYS A 730 19.30 -14.06 28.58
N LEU A 731 19.17 -14.36 27.30
CA LEU A 731 19.60 -13.48 26.21
C LEU A 731 18.79 -12.17 26.17
N ASP A 732 17.48 -12.25 26.38
CA ASP A 732 16.59 -11.09 26.49
C ASP A 732 17.00 -10.17 27.65
N ASN A 733 17.34 -10.74 28.81
CA ASN A 733 17.83 -9.95 29.94
C ASN A 733 19.20 -9.31 29.65
N GLN A 734 20.10 -10.00 28.94
CA GLN A 734 21.37 -9.43 28.50
C GLN A 734 21.15 -8.28 27.52
N ALA A 735 20.22 -8.44 26.57
CA ALA A 735 19.85 -7.39 25.62
C ALA A 735 19.28 -6.15 26.35
N LEU A 736 18.32 -6.33 27.27
CA LEU A 736 17.76 -5.24 28.09
C LEU A 736 18.84 -4.46 28.85
N GLN A 737 19.82 -5.15 29.43
CA GLN A 737 20.95 -4.51 30.11
C GLN A 737 21.88 -3.77 29.14
N GLN A 738 21.99 -4.24 27.90
CA GLN A 738 22.83 -3.63 26.88
C GLN A 738 22.25 -2.32 26.36
N TYR A 739 20.92 -2.17 26.26
CA TYR A 739 20.30 -0.90 25.86
C TYR A 739 20.75 0.29 26.71
N ALA A 740 20.93 0.09 28.02
CA ALA A 740 21.40 1.14 28.93
C ALA A 740 22.88 1.52 28.73
N LYS A 741 23.62 0.76 27.91
CA LYS A 741 25.05 0.95 27.63
C LYS A 741 25.32 1.41 26.19
N LEU A 742 24.30 1.48 25.34
CA LEU A 742 24.47 1.90 23.95
C LEU A 742 24.92 3.36 23.91
N THR A 743 25.98 3.61 23.14
CA THR A 743 26.41 4.97 22.81
C THR A 743 25.58 5.53 21.64
N PRO A 744 25.56 6.85 21.41
CA PRO A 744 24.91 7.43 20.24
C PRO A 744 25.40 6.82 18.91
N ASP A 745 26.70 6.51 18.82
CA ASP A 745 27.28 5.86 17.64
C ASP A 745 26.82 4.41 17.49
N ASP A 746 26.67 3.67 18.60
CA ASP A 746 26.10 2.32 18.56
C ASP A 746 24.65 2.35 18.07
N ILE A 747 23.84 3.28 18.57
CA ILE A 747 22.43 3.45 18.17
C ILE A 747 22.37 3.74 16.67
N ARG A 748 23.13 4.72 16.19
CA ARG A 748 23.18 5.08 14.77
C ARG A 748 23.62 3.90 13.91
N ALA A 749 24.62 3.13 14.33
CA ALA A 749 25.06 1.97 13.57
C ALA A 749 24.01 0.85 13.54
N LEU A 750 23.36 0.56 14.67
CA LEU A 750 22.27 -0.43 14.74
C LEU A 750 21.10 -0.05 13.83
N VAL A 751 20.72 1.23 13.81
CA VAL A 751 19.57 1.70 13.04
C VAL A 751 19.91 1.87 11.57
N ILE A 752 20.96 2.64 11.25
CA ILE A 752 21.27 3.02 9.88
C ILE A 752 21.92 1.86 9.12
N ASP A 753 22.86 1.16 9.74
CA ASP A 753 23.63 0.13 9.04
C ASP A 753 22.95 -1.25 9.15
N ASP A 754 22.62 -1.68 10.37
CA ASP A 754 22.11 -3.04 10.60
C ASP A 754 20.61 -3.19 10.26
N LYS A 755 19.77 -2.24 10.68
CA LYS A 755 18.31 -2.26 10.45
C LYS A 755 17.95 -1.73 9.06
N TRP A 756 18.16 -0.45 8.81
CA TRP A 756 17.72 0.19 7.57
C TRP A 756 18.53 -0.27 6.36
N GLY A 757 19.85 -0.15 6.41
CA GLY A 757 20.76 -0.54 5.32
C GLY A 757 20.69 -2.04 5.02
N GLY A 758 20.77 -2.87 6.07
CA GLY A 758 20.61 -4.32 5.94
C GLY A 758 19.28 -4.74 5.30
N THR A 759 18.16 -4.11 5.70
CA THR A 759 16.84 -4.41 5.12
C THR A 759 16.75 -3.98 3.66
N VAL A 760 17.19 -2.76 3.32
CA VAL A 760 17.15 -2.25 1.94
C VAL A 760 18.03 -3.10 1.02
N ARG A 761 19.25 -3.44 1.46
CA ARG A 761 20.16 -4.33 0.71
C ARG A 761 19.50 -5.68 0.43
N SER A 762 19.01 -6.34 1.47
CA SER A 762 18.36 -7.66 1.36
C SER A 762 17.18 -7.65 0.38
N ARG A 763 16.34 -6.60 0.41
CA ARG A 763 15.20 -6.46 -0.49
C ARG A 763 15.61 -6.25 -1.96
N ILE A 764 16.64 -5.45 -2.22
CA ILE A 764 17.13 -5.19 -3.60
C ILE A 764 17.84 -6.44 -4.16
N GLU A 765 18.60 -7.15 -3.31
CA GLU A 765 19.20 -8.44 -3.68
C GLU A 765 18.13 -9.48 -4.04
N ALA A 766 17.03 -9.53 -3.28
CA ALA A 766 15.90 -10.42 -3.58
C ALA A 766 15.22 -10.08 -4.92
N GLU A 767 15.08 -8.80 -5.27
CA GLU A 767 14.56 -8.38 -6.59
C GLU A 767 15.47 -8.89 -7.72
N SER A 768 16.79 -8.75 -7.56
CA SER A 768 17.77 -9.25 -8.54
C SER A 768 17.75 -10.77 -8.66
N ALA A 769 17.57 -11.48 -7.54
CA ALA A 769 17.42 -12.93 -7.54
C ALA A 769 16.12 -13.37 -8.25
N ALA A 770 15.02 -12.64 -8.08
CA ALA A 770 13.74 -12.95 -8.72
C ALA A 770 13.80 -12.86 -10.27
N LEU A 771 14.59 -11.94 -10.82
CA LEU A 771 14.83 -11.84 -12.27
C LEU A 771 15.49 -13.11 -12.81
N VAL A 772 16.50 -13.63 -12.09
CA VAL A 772 17.19 -14.85 -12.49
C VAL A 772 16.33 -16.10 -12.30
N GLN A 773 15.53 -16.15 -11.24
CA GLN A 773 14.53 -17.20 -11.09
C GLN A 773 13.50 -17.18 -12.24
N SER A 774 13.13 -16.00 -12.74
CA SER A 774 12.24 -15.88 -13.91
C SER A 774 12.88 -16.42 -15.19
N LEU A 775 14.18 -16.15 -15.41
CA LEU A 775 14.94 -16.76 -16.50
C LEU A 775 14.97 -18.29 -16.37
N VAL A 776 15.38 -18.81 -15.21
CA VAL A 776 15.46 -20.25 -14.94
C VAL A 776 14.11 -20.94 -15.19
N ALA A 777 13.03 -20.39 -14.64
CA ALA A 777 11.70 -20.93 -14.83
C ALA A 777 11.30 -20.95 -16.32
N ARG A 778 11.60 -19.87 -17.06
CA ARG A 778 11.29 -19.82 -18.50
C ARG A 778 12.12 -20.85 -19.29
N LEU A 779 13.39 -21.02 -18.97
CA LEU A 779 14.25 -22.01 -19.62
C LEU A 779 13.81 -23.44 -19.31
N GLN A 780 13.40 -23.73 -18.07
CA GLN A 780 12.84 -25.04 -17.70
C GLN A 780 11.53 -25.33 -18.43
N VAL A 781 10.66 -24.32 -18.59
CA VAL A 781 9.43 -24.44 -19.39
C VAL A 781 9.76 -24.77 -20.84
N LEU A 782 10.70 -24.06 -21.47
CA LEU A 782 11.10 -24.32 -22.85
C LEU A 782 11.76 -25.69 -23.02
N GLY A 783 12.63 -26.07 -22.08
CA GLY A 783 13.28 -27.38 -22.04
C GLY A 783 12.25 -28.50 -21.96
N LYS A 784 11.36 -28.47 -20.95
CA LYS A 784 10.30 -29.47 -20.77
C LYS A 784 9.34 -29.52 -21.95
N ARG A 785 9.01 -28.37 -22.55
CA ARG A 785 8.02 -28.28 -23.64
C ARG A 785 8.44 -29.03 -24.88
N TYR A 786 9.73 -29.03 -25.22
CA TYR A 786 10.26 -29.56 -26.48
C TYR A 786 11.25 -30.71 -26.28
N GLU A 787 11.23 -31.33 -25.09
CA GLU A 787 12.10 -32.45 -24.70
C GLU A 787 11.72 -33.75 -25.40
N SER A 788 10.43 -34.08 -25.42
CA SER A 788 9.91 -35.27 -26.10
C SER A 788 9.15 -34.87 -27.35
N THR A 789 9.46 -35.54 -28.45
CA THR A 789 8.72 -35.43 -29.69
C THR A 789 7.40 -36.17 -29.62
N VAL A 790 6.45 -35.77 -30.46
CA VAL A 790 5.17 -36.49 -30.62
C VAL A 790 5.41 -37.97 -30.98
N GLY A 791 6.43 -38.26 -31.78
CA GLY A 791 6.79 -39.65 -32.12
C GLY A 791 7.20 -40.46 -30.90
N GLU A 792 8.13 -39.93 -30.09
CA GLU A 792 8.58 -40.59 -28.86
C GLU A 792 7.44 -40.79 -27.84
N LEU A 793 6.52 -39.81 -27.73
CA LEU A 793 5.37 -39.93 -26.85
C LEU A 793 4.38 -41.01 -27.33
N VAL A 794 4.21 -41.19 -28.64
CA VAL A 794 3.40 -42.27 -29.21
C VAL A 794 4.05 -43.62 -28.90
N GLU A 795 5.36 -43.77 -29.11
CA GLU A 795 6.09 -45.00 -28.79
C GLU A 795 6.00 -45.34 -27.29
N GLN A 796 6.16 -44.35 -26.40
CA GLN A 796 5.99 -44.54 -24.97
C GLN A 796 4.55 -44.92 -24.58
N ALA A 797 3.54 -44.31 -25.22
CA ALA A 797 2.15 -44.65 -24.98
C ALA A 797 1.84 -46.09 -25.42
N GLU A 798 2.39 -46.54 -26.54
CA GLU A 798 2.30 -47.93 -26.99
C GLU A 798 3.00 -48.88 -26.01
N GLU A 799 4.19 -48.53 -25.52
CA GLU A 799 4.92 -49.31 -24.51
C GLU A 799 4.12 -49.45 -23.20
N PHE A 800 3.58 -48.34 -22.68
CA PHE A 800 2.75 -48.37 -21.47
C PHE A 800 1.44 -49.13 -21.68
N SER A 801 0.81 -48.97 -22.84
CA SER A 801 -0.39 -49.74 -23.21
C SER A 801 -0.10 -51.24 -23.16
N MET A 802 1.02 -51.69 -23.73
CA MET A 802 1.45 -53.10 -23.66
C MET A 802 1.67 -53.55 -22.21
N LYS A 803 2.36 -52.76 -21.38
CA LYS A 803 2.58 -53.10 -19.96
C LYS A 803 1.26 -53.25 -19.20
N VAL A 804 0.31 -52.33 -19.40
CA VAL A 804 -1.01 -52.38 -18.78
C VAL A 804 -1.76 -53.63 -19.23
N SER A 805 -1.77 -53.94 -20.54
CA SER A 805 -2.39 -55.16 -21.06
C SER A 805 -1.79 -56.42 -20.44
N LEU A 806 -0.47 -56.49 -20.27
CA LEU A 806 0.20 -57.61 -19.61
C LEU A 806 -0.20 -57.76 -18.14
N HIS A 807 -0.30 -56.66 -17.40
CA HIS A 807 -0.75 -56.68 -16.01
C HIS A 807 -2.23 -57.10 -15.88
N LEU A 808 -3.11 -56.58 -16.74
CA LEU A 808 -4.52 -56.95 -16.76
C LEU A 808 -4.70 -58.45 -17.09
N ALA A 809 -3.92 -58.98 -18.04
CA ALA A 809 -3.91 -60.40 -18.36
C ALA A 809 -3.45 -61.25 -17.16
N ALA A 810 -2.41 -60.83 -16.44
CA ALA A 810 -1.95 -61.50 -15.22
C ALA A 810 -3.01 -61.49 -14.10
N MET A 811 -3.88 -60.48 -14.06
CA MET A 811 -5.01 -60.38 -13.14
C MET A 811 -6.27 -61.15 -13.62
N GLY A 812 -6.19 -61.86 -14.74
CA GLY A 812 -7.28 -62.68 -15.28
C GLY A 812 -8.30 -61.91 -16.13
N VAL A 813 -8.06 -60.63 -16.41
CA VAL A 813 -8.85 -59.85 -17.37
C VAL A 813 -8.35 -60.19 -18.77
N LYS A 814 -9.14 -60.96 -19.53
CA LYS A 814 -8.81 -61.23 -20.94
C LYS A 814 -9.13 -59.99 -21.77
N PRO A 815 -8.20 -59.55 -22.65
CA PRO A 815 -8.39 -58.37 -23.48
C PRO A 815 -9.58 -58.49 -24.43
#